data_AF-A0A352WN93-F1
#
_entry.id   AF-A0A352WN93-F1
#
_cell.length_a   1.000
_cell.length_b   1.000
_cell.length_c   1.000
_cell.angle_alpha   90.00
_cell.angle_beta   90.00
_cell.angle_gamma   90.00
#
_symmetry.space_group_name_H-M   'P 1'
#
loop_
_entity.id
_entity.type
_entity.pdbx_description
1 polymer ?
#
loop_
_entity_poly.entity_id
_entity_poly.type
_entity_poly.pdbx_seq_one_letter_code
_entity_poly.pdbx_strand_id
1 'polypeptide(L)'
;ALEAAKPGARAFVALPGNWHDGHAFLEEAHANGARYFLVSDSVQPPDLPESDVVRCADPIAAWQSLTRQWRNACGTSIIAITGSNGKTTVKEWLLQLIAPRTVAFGSPRSYNSQVGVPLALAELTPHHEWGVVEAGISHPGEMPRLANCIGPNVGVLTHLGEAHLENFASSDALRDEKLTLFNGCDWVAMPGYLDAAAQQLRSQGITVHTWGESEHDALRVSSTLQGDGRAVAAEYKGQRLSWSLPFSDEMGYRNAMTAALVGLVWGVPAEEIGGTLDRFRDLEHRMQRIRKGDGMWVLSDAYTNDWDALGLALSDLKRIPGHAKKGAIIGPVPGMNADGIARLNALIAGSGIDTVWAIGPAWGAEGAQPWRQLASAEEALNALQGEDDPFHGHHVLVKGPRAERFERLTDALVQRGHTTRLVLDLEALTHNLQQLRRYIRSQCPSGTDLIGVIKASGYGTHAAAIARVLEFHRVPLVAVACTEEGVELRAHGITSRILVLNPTPDTLAALLQHRLEPTVHSEEQFEALVRELGQPEAPWPIHLKVDTGMHRLGFAPDDPALLRVAGHAQVDVKSVFSHLASADRPDQDDATRRQVEAFDRAAAALRTVCPRIKTHLLNSSGLMRFPDAAGDYVRVGIALLGVVPAGDMDLKPVVHFETAIASLHRIPPNEGVGYGLEDAANHERILATLPVGYADGYPRSLSNGRGHVVVRGERVPVVGKVCMDMTMVDVTSVPGARVGDSVELFGRQLPIEDVAAAAGTIAYEILSRVPTRVLREQRGG
;
A
#
# COMPACT_ATOMS: atom_id res chain seq x y z
N ALA A 1 5.80 15.89 8.92
CA ALA A 1 4.59 16.59 8.46
C ALA A 1 3.32 15.84 8.89
N LEU A 2 3.31 15.28 10.10
CA LEU A 2 2.32 14.30 10.55
C LEU A 2 1.12 15.01 11.19
N GLU A 3 -0.05 14.81 10.59
CA GLU A 3 -1.37 15.30 10.99
C GLU A 3 -1.53 16.83 11.06
N ALA A 4 -1.98 17.45 9.96
CA ALA A 4 -2.79 18.66 10.10
C ALA A 4 -3.94 18.36 11.10
N ALA A 5 -4.14 19.26 12.06
CA ALA A 5 -4.97 19.06 13.25
C ALA A 5 -6.30 18.35 12.91
N LYS A 6 -6.59 17.22 13.57
CA LYS A 6 -7.94 16.59 13.51
C LYS A 6 -8.97 17.65 13.95
N PRO A 7 -10.16 17.74 13.34
CA PRO A 7 -11.26 18.48 13.95
C PRO A 7 -11.46 17.99 15.39
N GLY A 8 -11.28 18.87 16.38
CA GLY A 8 -11.30 18.53 17.80
C GLY A 8 -9.95 18.13 18.43
N ALA A 9 -8.86 18.09 17.66
CA ALA A 9 -7.51 18.01 18.21
C ALA A 9 -7.25 19.27 19.02
N ARG A 10 -6.98 19.09 20.32
CA ARG A 10 -6.69 20.21 21.21
C ARG A 10 -5.25 20.71 21.04
N ALA A 11 -4.33 19.86 20.57
CA ALA A 11 -2.91 20.18 20.44
C ALA A 11 -2.36 19.99 19.01
N PHE A 12 -1.37 20.81 18.64
CA PHE A 12 -0.66 20.78 17.36
C PHE A 12 0.86 20.89 17.56
N VAL A 13 1.62 19.97 16.99
CA VAL A 13 3.09 19.97 17.07
C VAL A 13 3.66 20.36 15.71
N ALA A 14 4.27 21.54 15.63
CA ALA A 14 4.86 22.07 14.41
C ALA A 14 6.27 21.48 14.20
N LEU A 15 6.37 20.51 13.28
CA LEU A 15 7.62 19.83 12.97
C LEU A 15 8.26 20.39 11.69
N PRO A 16 9.55 20.77 11.71
CA PRO A 16 10.27 21.07 10.48
C PRO A 16 10.44 19.78 9.65
N GLY A 17 10.36 19.89 8.33
CA GLY A 17 10.53 18.76 7.42
C GLY A 17 11.17 19.17 6.09
N ASN A 18 11.72 18.20 5.36
CA ASN A 18 12.49 18.44 4.13
C ASN A 18 11.66 19.06 2.99
N TRP A 19 10.33 18.86 3.00
CA TRP A 19 9.41 19.29 1.94
C TRP A 19 8.34 20.27 2.43
N HIS A 20 7.97 20.16 3.72
CA HIS A 20 6.97 20.99 4.36
C HIS A 20 7.39 21.30 5.79
N ASP A 21 7.22 22.55 6.18
CA ASP A 21 7.40 23.00 7.55
C ASP A 21 6.05 23.10 8.25
N GLY A 22 5.88 22.34 9.35
CA GLY A 22 4.67 22.33 10.17
C GLY A 22 4.28 23.70 10.71
N HIS A 23 5.23 24.64 10.83
CA HIS A 23 4.96 26.00 11.28
C HIS A 23 4.09 26.81 10.31
N ALA A 24 4.08 26.44 9.02
CA ALA A 24 3.24 27.09 8.02
C ALA A 24 1.73 26.83 8.22
N PHE A 25 1.36 25.88 9.07
CA PHE A 25 -0.03 25.43 9.25
C PHE A 25 -0.63 25.81 10.61
N LEU A 26 0.01 26.70 11.37
CA LEU A 26 -0.42 27.09 12.72
C LEU A 26 -1.81 27.73 12.75
N GLU A 27 -2.09 28.66 11.83
CA GLU A 27 -3.40 29.34 11.74
C GLU A 27 -4.50 28.37 11.31
N GLU A 28 -4.22 27.48 10.34
CA GLU A 28 -5.16 26.44 9.92
C GLU A 28 -5.46 25.47 11.05
N ALA A 29 -4.45 25.03 11.81
CA ALA A 29 -4.63 24.17 12.96
C ALA A 29 -5.49 24.86 14.05
N HIS A 30 -5.27 26.15 14.30
CA HIS A 30 -6.07 26.94 15.22
C HIS A 30 -7.53 27.06 14.77
N ALA A 31 -7.77 27.35 13.50
CA ALA A 31 -9.11 27.42 12.91
C ALA A 31 -9.87 26.08 13.03
N ASN A 32 -9.14 24.95 13.01
CA ASN A 32 -9.69 23.61 13.18
C ASN A 32 -9.84 23.14 14.65
N GLY A 33 -9.58 24.05 15.61
CA GLY A 33 -9.85 23.81 17.04
C GLY A 33 -8.63 23.49 17.89
N ALA A 34 -7.41 23.50 17.34
CA ALA A 34 -6.20 23.40 18.16
C ALA A 34 -6.04 24.66 19.03
N ARG A 35 -5.68 24.44 20.29
CA ARG A 35 -5.46 25.48 21.30
C ARG A 35 -4.13 25.32 22.03
N TYR A 36 -3.45 24.19 21.91
CA TYR A 36 -2.11 23.97 22.44
C TYR A 36 -1.12 23.79 21.28
N PHE A 37 -0.07 24.58 21.22
CA PHE A 37 0.89 24.55 20.12
C PHE A 37 2.30 24.30 20.65
N LEU A 38 3.00 23.34 20.06
CA LEU A 38 4.42 23.12 20.31
C LEU A 38 5.20 23.55 19.06
N VAL A 39 6.00 24.60 19.19
CA VAL A 39 6.68 25.27 18.06
C VAL A 39 8.17 25.42 18.33
N SER A 40 8.96 25.50 17.27
CA SER A 40 10.38 25.82 17.35
C SER A 40 10.59 27.24 17.86
N ASP A 41 11.60 27.46 18.70
CA ASP A 41 12.02 28.78 19.17
C ASP A 41 12.55 29.67 18.03
N SER A 42 13.06 29.06 16.95
CA SER A 42 13.55 29.74 15.75
C SER A 42 12.45 30.38 14.89
N VAL A 43 11.18 30.03 15.13
CA VAL A 43 10.04 30.56 14.39
C VAL A 43 9.20 31.46 15.29
N GLN A 44 8.83 32.63 14.77
CA GLN A 44 7.85 33.49 15.42
C GLN A 44 6.44 33.02 15.02
N PRO A 45 5.63 32.47 15.95
CA PRO A 45 4.29 32.02 15.63
C PRO A 45 3.38 33.22 15.32
N PRO A 46 2.35 33.04 14.46
CA PRO A 46 1.30 34.03 14.24
C PRO A 46 0.49 34.27 15.52
N ASP A 47 -0.37 35.29 15.52
CA ASP A 47 -1.29 35.54 16.64
C ASP A 47 -2.37 34.44 16.66
N LEU A 48 -2.34 33.62 17.71
CA LEU A 48 -3.26 32.49 17.92
C LEU A 48 -4.08 32.78 19.18
N PRO A 49 -5.20 33.52 19.07
CA PRO A 49 -5.98 33.93 20.23
C PRO A 49 -6.47 32.72 21.03
N GLU A 50 -6.59 32.88 22.35
CA GLU A 50 -7.05 31.81 23.26
C GLU A 50 -6.24 30.51 23.18
N SER A 51 -4.99 30.56 22.72
CA SER A 51 -4.13 29.39 22.57
C SER A 51 -2.85 29.50 23.41
N ASP A 52 -2.43 28.36 23.96
CA ASP A 52 -1.15 28.20 24.64
C ASP A 52 -0.08 27.78 23.65
N VAL A 53 0.99 28.57 23.53
CA VAL A 53 2.10 28.29 22.61
C VAL A 53 3.38 28.03 23.39
N VAL A 54 3.85 26.78 23.35
CA VAL A 54 5.11 26.34 23.93
C VAL A 54 6.20 26.42 22.87
N ARG A 55 7.22 27.25 23.11
CA ARG A 55 8.40 27.38 22.26
C ARG A 55 9.53 26.51 22.79
N CYS A 56 10.20 25.77 21.90
CA CYS A 56 11.31 24.89 22.26
C CYS A 56 12.35 24.81 21.14
N ALA A 57 13.60 24.47 21.48
CA ALA A 57 14.66 24.32 20.48
C ALA A 57 14.42 23.17 19.50
N ASP A 58 13.90 22.03 19.97
CA ASP A 58 13.63 20.84 19.17
C ASP A 58 12.20 20.32 19.45
N PRO A 59 11.22 20.63 18.58
CA PRO A 59 9.84 20.18 18.73
C PRO A 59 9.67 18.65 18.75
N ILE A 60 10.55 17.90 18.07
CA ILE A 60 10.52 16.42 18.09
C ILE A 60 10.91 15.94 19.49
N ALA A 61 12.03 16.44 20.02
CA ALA A 61 12.51 16.04 21.35
C ALA A 61 11.52 16.43 22.46
N ALA A 62 10.91 17.62 22.38
CA ALA A 62 9.90 18.05 23.32
C ALA A 62 8.65 17.16 23.26
N TRP A 63 8.19 16.78 22.06
CA TRP A 63 7.07 15.87 21.91
C TRP A 63 7.38 14.45 22.41
N GLN A 64 8.55 13.90 22.09
CA GLN A 64 8.99 12.60 22.62
C GLN A 64 9.01 12.60 24.15
N SER A 65 9.45 13.69 24.78
CA SER A 65 9.42 13.85 26.24
C SER A 65 8.00 13.88 26.81
N LEU A 66 7.08 14.60 26.15
CA LEU A 66 5.66 14.62 26.51
C LEU A 66 5.04 13.22 26.40
N THR A 67 5.30 12.51 25.31
CA THR A 67 4.78 11.15 25.10
C THR A 67 5.34 10.18 26.13
N ARG A 68 6.61 10.30 26.53
CA ARG A 68 7.18 9.51 27.62
C ARG A 68 6.43 9.73 28.93
N GLN A 69 6.11 10.99 29.26
CA GLN A 69 5.34 11.32 30.46
C GLN A 69 3.92 10.72 30.41
N TRP A 70 3.27 10.79 29.25
CA TRP A 70 1.97 10.15 29.04
C TRP A 70 2.03 8.64 29.27
N ARG A 71 2.98 7.97 28.63
CA ARG A 71 3.25 6.54 28.80
C ARG A 71 3.47 6.18 30.28
N ASN A 72 4.29 6.97 30.99
CA ASN A 72 4.52 6.78 32.44
C ASN A 72 3.21 6.90 33.23
N ALA A 73 2.37 7.87 32.89
CA ALA A 73 1.08 8.07 33.54
C ALA A 73 0.08 6.93 33.25
N CYS A 74 0.18 6.26 32.10
CA CYS A 74 -0.61 5.05 31.81
C CYS A 74 -0.17 3.85 32.64
N GLY A 75 1.05 3.83 33.19
CA GLY A 75 1.58 2.68 33.93
C GLY A 75 1.86 1.44 33.07
N THR A 76 1.89 1.59 31.75
CA THR A 76 2.07 0.50 30.79
C THR A 76 3.52 0.03 30.73
N SER A 77 3.75 -1.27 30.84
CA SER A 77 5.06 -1.90 30.60
C SER A 77 5.32 -2.05 29.10
N ILE A 78 6.56 -1.87 28.63
CA ILE A 78 6.88 -1.89 27.20
C ILE A 78 7.87 -2.99 26.82
N ILE A 79 7.50 -3.78 25.81
CA ILE A 79 8.38 -4.64 25.04
C ILE A 79 8.84 -3.84 23.81
N ALA A 80 10.14 -3.52 23.73
CA ALA A 80 10.69 -2.81 22.58
C ALA A 80 11.48 -3.74 21.66
N ILE A 81 11.18 -3.67 20.37
CA ILE A 81 11.75 -4.53 19.34
C ILE A 81 12.64 -3.70 18.42
N THR A 82 13.90 -4.10 18.29
CA THR A 82 14.78 -3.58 17.24
C THR A 82 15.56 -4.69 16.53
N GLY A 83 16.19 -4.31 15.44
CA GLY A 83 16.97 -5.16 14.56
C GLY A 83 16.96 -4.62 13.14
N SER A 84 17.84 -5.16 12.30
CA SER A 84 17.91 -4.81 10.89
C SER A 84 16.65 -5.33 10.17
N ASN A 85 16.26 -6.58 10.41
CA ASN A 85 15.08 -7.25 9.83
C ASN A 85 14.20 -7.92 10.90
N GLY A 86 12.94 -8.23 10.60
CA GLY A 86 12.07 -9.02 11.50
C GLY A 86 11.24 -8.25 12.51
N LYS A 87 11.41 -6.93 12.63
CA LYS A 87 10.77 -6.12 13.69
C LYS A 87 9.24 -6.22 13.67
N THR A 88 8.64 -5.99 12.51
CA THR A 88 7.18 -5.96 12.35
C THR A 88 6.58 -7.35 12.46
N THR A 89 7.19 -8.35 11.82
CA THR A 89 6.72 -9.75 11.95
C THR A 89 6.79 -10.24 13.38
N VAL A 90 7.90 -10.01 14.09
CA VAL A 90 8.04 -10.42 15.49
C VAL A 90 7.04 -9.67 16.38
N LYS A 91 6.77 -8.38 16.14
CA LYS A 91 5.73 -7.62 16.87
C LYS A 91 4.35 -8.29 16.72
N GLU A 92 3.90 -8.51 15.49
CA GLU A 92 2.56 -9.06 15.22
C GLU A 92 2.39 -10.47 15.79
N TRP A 93 3.41 -11.31 15.62
CA TRP A 93 3.41 -12.67 16.17
C TRP A 93 3.49 -12.69 17.69
N LEU A 94 4.27 -11.78 18.29
CA LEU A 94 4.32 -11.64 19.75
C LEU A 94 2.98 -11.16 20.31
N LEU A 95 2.31 -10.21 19.66
CA LEU A 95 0.97 -9.77 20.04
C LEU A 95 -0.03 -10.93 20.04
N GLN A 96 0.03 -11.82 19.04
CA GLN A 96 -0.81 -13.03 19.02
C GLN A 96 -0.54 -13.97 20.19
N LEU A 97 0.71 -14.05 20.66
CA LEU A 97 1.10 -14.90 21.79
C LEU A 97 0.67 -14.32 23.15
N ILE A 98 0.78 -13.00 23.34
CA ILE A 98 0.55 -12.38 24.66
C ILE A 98 -0.86 -11.81 24.85
N ALA A 99 -1.51 -11.34 23.77
CA ALA A 99 -2.84 -10.72 23.84
C ALA A 99 -3.93 -11.58 24.52
N PRO A 100 -3.91 -12.93 24.45
CA PRO A 100 -4.86 -13.74 25.21
C PRO A 100 -4.76 -13.61 26.74
N ARG A 101 -3.64 -13.06 27.26
CA ARG A 101 -3.29 -13.07 28.68
C ARG A 101 -3.11 -11.67 29.29
N THR A 102 -3.10 -10.63 28.47
CA THR A 102 -2.97 -9.24 28.91
C THR A 102 -3.63 -8.29 27.91
N VAL A 103 -3.99 -7.10 28.36
CA VAL A 103 -4.46 -6.04 27.47
C VAL A 103 -3.24 -5.39 26.80
N ALA A 104 -2.83 -5.97 25.67
CA ALA A 104 -1.65 -5.56 24.92
C ALA A 104 -1.98 -4.52 23.84
N PHE A 105 -1.22 -3.43 23.83
CA PHE A 105 -1.15 -2.48 22.73
C PHE A 105 -0.03 -2.88 21.76
N GLY A 106 -0.29 -2.84 20.45
CA GLY A 106 0.73 -2.97 19.41
C GLY A 106 0.91 -1.66 18.68
N SER A 107 2.15 -1.18 18.51
CA SER A 107 2.39 0.02 17.71
C SER A 107 1.81 -0.16 16.30
N PRO A 108 0.91 0.74 15.83
CA PRO A 108 0.23 0.58 14.56
C PRO A 108 1.21 0.73 13.40
N ARG A 109 1.06 -0.11 12.36
CA ARG A 109 1.86 -0.06 11.14
C ARG A 109 3.38 -0.14 11.45
N SER A 110 4.23 0.47 10.63
CA SER A 110 5.68 0.59 10.85
C SER A 110 6.06 1.92 11.52
N TYR A 111 5.30 2.35 12.54
CA TYR A 111 5.58 3.56 13.31
C TYR A 111 6.78 3.36 14.25
N ASN A 112 7.98 3.33 13.67
CA ASN A 112 9.23 2.97 14.36
C ASN A 112 10.32 4.05 14.30
N SER A 113 10.04 5.20 13.69
CA SER A 113 10.99 6.32 13.55
C SER A 113 10.89 7.36 14.68
N GLN A 114 11.74 8.39 14.65
CA GLN A 114 11.72 9.52 15.59
C GLN A 114 10.34 10.18 15.75
N VAL A 115 9.51 10.13 14.71
CA VAL A 115 8.17 10.71 14.69
C VAL A 115 7.08 9.65 14.82
N GLY A 116 7.32 8.44 14.31
CA GLY A 116 6.36 7.33 14.39
C GLY A 116 6.17 6.81 15.82
N VAL A 117 7.28 6.62 16.55
CA VAL A 117 7.22 6.12 17.94
C VAL A 117 6.39 7.01 18.87
N PRO A 118 6.59 8.34 18.93
CA PRO A 118 5.76 9.17 19.80
C PRO A 118 4.29 9.24 19.38
N LEU A 119 3.95 9.00 18.10
CA LEU A 119 2.56 8.83 17.67
C LEU A 119 1.95 7.54 18.20
N ALA A 120 2.66 6.42 18.02
CA ALA A 120 2.20 5.12 18.50
C ALA A 120 1.97 5.14 20.01
N LEU A 121 2.94 5.64 20.78
CA LEU A 121 2.84 5.70 22.24
C LEU A 121 1.79 6.69 22.74
N ALA A 122 1.41 7.71 21.96
CA ALA A 122 0.32 8.61 22.33
C ALA A 122 -1.06 7.94 22.29
N GLU A 123 -1.20 6.80 21.61
CA GLU A 123 -2.44 6.00 21.60
C GLU A 123 -2.59 5.08 22.82
N LEU A 124 -1.58 5.03 23.71
CA LEU A 124 -1.70 4.32 24.96
C LEU A 124 -2.83 4.89 25.82
N THR A 125 -3.48 4.01 26.57
CA THR A 125 -4.50 4.36 27.56
C THR A 125 -4.12 3.66 28.87
N PRO A 126 -4.60 4.14 30.03
CA PRO A 126 -4.38 3.46 31.31
C PRO A 126 -4.92 2.02 31.40
N HIS A 127 -5.67 1.54 30.41
CA HIS A 127 -6.13 0.16 30.33
C HIS A 127 -5.10 -0.79 29.71
N HIS A 128 -4.10 -0.27 29.00
CA HIS A 128 -3.04 -1.10 28.43
C HIS A 128 -2.03 -1.46 29.52
N GLU A 129 -1.92 -2.74 29.82
CA GLU A 129 -0.93 -3.26 30.77
C GLU A 129 0.44 -3.42 30.10
N TRP A 130 0.43 -3.83 28.83
CA TRP A 130 1.63 -4.02 28.02
C TRP A 130 1.54 -3.32 26.67
N GLY A 131 2.67 -2.80 26.18
CA GLY A 131 2.82 -2.27 24.84
C GLY A 131 3.97 -2.96 24.10
N VAL A 132 3.77 -3.33 22.83
CA VAL A 132 4.80 -3.88 21.95
C VAL A 132 5.12 -2.85 20.87
N VAL A 133 6.34 -2.30 20.91
CA VAL A 133 6.72 -1.14 20.10
C VAL A 133 8.00 -1.43 19.32
N GLU A 134 7.98 -1.10 18.03
CA GLU A 134 9.16 -1.21 17.17
C GLU A 134 10.00 0.07 17.20
N ALA A 135 11.32 -0.06 17.20
CA ALA A 135 12.28 1.04 17.07
C ALA A 135 13.24 0.79 15.90
N GLY A 136 13.30 1.74 14.98
CA GLY A 136 14.17 1.75 13.82
C GLY A 136 15.05 3.00 13.79
N ILE A 137 16.26 2.85 13.28
CA ILE A 137 17.25 3.91 13.15
C ILE A 137 17.91 3.86 11.78
N SER A 138 18.29 5.03 11.29
CA SER A 138 19.06 5.21 10.06
C SER A 138 20.34 6.02 10.29
N HIS A 139 20.41 6.83 11.35
CA HIS A 139 21.58 7.67 11.67
C HIS A 139 22.03 7.51 13.14
N PRO A 140 23.32 7.79 13.46
CA PRO A 140 23.80 7.83 14.83
C PRO A 140 23.05 8.83 15.73
N GLY A 141 22.87 8.50 17.00
CA GLY A 141 22.16 9.32 18.00
C GLY A 141 20.64 9.20 17.97
N GLU A 142 20.08 8.46 17.02
CA GLU A 142 18.63 8.24 16.91
C GLU A 142 18.12 7.22 17.94
N MET A 143 18.88 6.16 18.22
CA MET A 143 18.41 5.11 19.13
C MET A 143 18.33 5.60 20.57
N PRO A 144 19.31 6.35 21.12
CA PRO A 144 19.20 6.92 22.46
C PRO A 144 17.95 7.80 22.63
N ARG A 145 17.58 8.56 21.59
CA ARG A 145 16.35 9.38 21.59
C ARG A 145 15.09 8.52 21.66
N LEU A 146 15.02 7.46 20.84
CA LEU A 146 13.92 6.49 20.88
C LEU A 146 13.87 5.74 22.21
N ALA A 147 15.00 5.25 22.71
CA ALA A 147 15.12 4.57 23.99
C ALA A 147 14.57 5.44 25.13
N ASN A 148 14.93 6.73 25.13
CA ASN A 148 14.43 7.70 26.10
C ASN A 148 12.92 7.94 25.98
N CYS A 149 12.37 7.96 24.76
CA CYS A 149 10.93 8.11 24.52
C CYS A 149 10.14 6.85 24.94
N ILE A 150 10.66 5.67 24.61
CA ILE A 150 10.02 4.36 24.80
C ILE A 150 10.10 3.91 26.27
N GLY A 151 11.28 4.05 26.88
CA GLY A 151 11.59 3.59 28.24
C GLY A 151 11.32 2.09 28.45
N PRO A 152 11.86 1.19 27.62
CA PRO A 152 11.45 -0.21 27.61
C PRO A 152 11.74 -0.95 28.91
N ASN A 153 10.86 -1.91 29.23
CA ASN A 153 11.05 -2.87 30.31
C ASN A 153 11.72 -4.15 29.79
N VAL A 154 11.33 -4.57 28.59
CA VAL A 154 11.81 -5.78 27.95
C VAL A 154 12.34 -5.43 26.57
N GLY A 155 13.50 -5.99 26.22
CA GLY A 155 14.08 -5.84 24.89
C GLY A 155 13.92 -7.09 24.03
N VAL A 156 13.70 -6.88 22.73
CA VAL A 156 13.79 -7.94 21.72
C VAL A 156 14.74 -7.47 20.64
N LEU A 157 15.82 -8.20 20.46
CA LEU A 157 16.74 -8.00 19.34
C LEU A 157 16.52 -9.14 18.34
N THR A 158 16.07 -8.80 17.14
CA THR A 158 15.80 -9.79 16.10
C THR A 158 17.11 -10.19 15.40
N HIS A 159 17.35 -9.72 14.18
CA HIS A 159 18.58 -9.96 13.43
C HIS A 159 19.40 -8.68 13.34
N LEU A 160 20.71 -8.77 13.57
CA LEU A 160 21.68 -7.70 13.29
C LEU A 160 22.34 -7.96 11.93
N GLY A 161 21.79 -7.34 10.90
CA GLY A 161 22.39 -7.25 9.56
C GLY A 161 22.98 -5.86 9.30
N GLU A 162 23.51 -5.62 8.12
CA GLU A 162 24.24 -4.37 7.78
C GLU A 162 23.33 -3.24 7.29
N ALA A 163 22.00 -3.34 7.51
CA ALA A 163 21.06 -2.29 7.14
C ALA A 163 21.41 -0.94 7.82
N HIS A 164 21.54 0.11 7.01
CA HIS A 164 21.97 1.46 7.39
C HIS A 164 23.43 1.59 7.82
N LEU A 165 24.25 0.54 7.67
CA LEU A 165 25.67 0.57 8.02
C LEU A 165 26.43 1.71 7.32
N GLU A 166 25.98 2.14 6.14
CA GLU A 166 26.55 3.28 5.39
C GLU A 166 26.60 4.60 6.17
N ASN A 167 25.75 4.76 7.18
CA ASN A 167 25.69 5.96 8.03
C ASN A 167 26.46 5.81 9.35
N PHE A 168 27.10 4.66 9.59
CA PHE A 168 27.82 4.34 10.82
C PHE A 168 29.29 4.08 10.54
N ALA A 169 30.14 4.31 11.55
CA ALA A 169 31.58 4.10 11.41
C ALA A 169 31.97 2.61 11.23
N SER A 170 31.17 1.68 11.78
CA SER A 170 31.39 0.24 11.71
C SER A 170 30.12 -0.54 12.08
N SER A 171 30.12 -1.86 11.82
CA SER A 171 29.05 -2.76 12.26
C SER A 171 28.94 -2.82 13.79
N ASP A 172 30.08 -2.71 14.48
CA ASP A 172 30.11 -2.54 15.94
C ASP A 172 29.42 -1.24 16.36
N ALA A 173 29.67 -0.11 15.69
CA ALA A 173 29.00 1.15 16.02
C ALA A 173 27.48 1.09 15.77
N LEU A 174 27.03 0.43 14.69
CA LEU A 174 25.60 0.20 14.43
C LEU A 174 24.97 -0.72 15.48
N ARG A 175 25.67 -1.79 15.88
CA ARG A 175 25.24 -2.67 16.98
C ARG A 175 25.12 -1.86 18.27
N ASP A 176 26.18 -1.15 18.65
CA ASP A 176 26.26 -0.40 19.89
C ASP A 176 25.14 0.65 19.97
N GLU A 177 24.89 1.38 18.88
CA GLU A 177 23.75 2.29 18.76
C GLU A 177 22.42 1.55 18.99
N LYS A 178 22.16 0.42 18.31
CA LYS A 178 20.91 -0.35 18.50
C LYS A 178 20.75 -0.87 19.92
N LEU A 179 21.84 -1.32 20.55
CA LEU A 179 21.81 -1.87 21.91
C LEU A 179 21.46 -0.80 22.96
N THR A 180 21.68 0.49 22.68
CA THR A 180 21.23 1.56 23.58
C THR A 180 19.73 1.56 23.84
N LEU A 181 18.92 0.96 22.95
CA LEU A 181 17.49 0.75 23.18
C LEU A 181 17.22 -0.01 24.49
N PHE A 182 18.08 -0.96 24.81
CA PHE A 182 17.86 -1.91 25.91
C PHE A 182 18.43 -1.44 27.24
N ASN A 183 18.99 -0.23 27.30
CA ASN A 183 19.50 0.36 28.53
C ASN A 183 18.38 0.43 29.58
N GLY A 184 18.55 -0.32 30.67
CA GLY A 184 17.58 -0.37 31.77
C GLY A 184 16.45 -1.38 31.59
N CYS A 185 16.47 -2.22 30.55
CA CYS A 185 15.56 -3.37 30.45
C CYS A 185 15.87 -4.41 31.54
N ASP A 186 14.82 -5.07 32.04
CA ASP A 186 14.90 -6.18 32.97
C ASP A 186 15.59 -7.39 32.32
N TRP A 187 15.19 -7.68 31.07
CA TRP A 187 15.78 -8.72 30.25
C TRP A 187 15.63 -8.44 28.76
N VAL A 188 16.48 -9.09 27.96
CA VAL A 188 16.49 -9.03 26.50
C VAL A 188 16.47 -10.44 25.91
N ALA A 189 15.63 -10.67 24.91
CA ALA A 189 15.62 -11.91 24.13
C ALA A 189 16.21 -11.69 22.73
N MET A 190 17.05 -12.63 22.27
CA MET A 190 17.69 -12.55 20.96
C MET A 190 18.12 -13.93 20.43
N PRO A 191 18.51 -14.06 19.14
CA PRO A 191 19.17 -15.26 18.64
C PRO A 191 20.55 -15.50 19.28
N GLY A 192 20.89 -16.75 19.56
CA GLY A 192 22.14 -17.16 20.21
C GLY A 192 23.41 -16.90 19.40
N TYR A 193 23.30 -16.78 18.08
CA TYR A 193 24.44 -16.41 17.24
C TYR A 193 24.90 -14.95 17.43
N LEU A 194 24.13 -14.11 18.14
CA LEU A 194 24.49 -12.72 18.46
C LEU A 194 25.29 -12.61 19.77
N ASP A 195 26.27 -13.49 19.98
CA ASP A 195 26.98 -13.61 21.27
C ASP A 195 27.69 -12.32 21.69
N ALA A 196 28.28 -11.57 20.76
CA ALA A 196 28.91 -10.27 21.06
C ALA A 196 27.91 -9.26 21.66
N ALA A 197 26.70 -9.18 21.10
CA ALA A 197 25.64 -8.34 21.64
C ALA A 197 25.16 -8.83 23.02
N ALA A 198 25.03 -10.15 23.18
CA ALA A 198 24.65 -10.76 24.44
C ALA A 198 25.69 -10.50 25.54
N GLN A 199 27.00 -10.63 25.25
CA GLN A 199 28.09 -10.34 26.18
C GLN A 199 28.10 -8.87 26.59
N GLN A 200 27.89 -7.95 25.64
CA GLN A 200 27.83 -6.52 25.91
C GLN A 200 26.67 -6.18 26.87
N LEU A 201 25.46 -6.64 26.57
CA LEU A 201 24.29 -6.42 27.44
C LEU A 201 24.48 -7.06 28.83
N ARG A 202 25.04 -8.28 28.90
CA ARG A 202 25.37 -8.93 30.18
C ARG A 202 26.39 -8.13 30.99
N SER A 203 27.40 -7.53 30.35
CA SER A 203 28.38 -6.67 31.05
C SER A 203 27.77 -5.36 31.59
N GLN A 204 26.63 -4.94 31.03
CA GLN A 204 25.81 -3.83 31.54
C GLN A 204 24.81 -4.27 32.62
N GLY A 205 24.84 -5.54 33.04
CA GLY A 205 23.97 -6.09 34.08
C GLY A 205 22.56 -6.49 33.61
N ILE A 206 22.32 -6.53 32.29
CA ILE A 206 21.02 -6.92 31.72
C ILE A 206 20.96 -8.44 31.56
N THR A 207 19.83 -9.04 31.95
CA THR A 207 19.59 -10.48 31.75
C THR A 207 19.35 -10.77 30.27
N VAL A 208 20.09 -11.72 29.68
CA VAL A 208 19.93 -12.06 28.25
C VAL A 208 19.51 -13.51 28.08
N HIS A 209 18.38 -13.71 27.41
CA HIS A 209 17.88 -15.01 26.99
C HIS A 209 18.13 -15.21 25.49
N THR A 210 18.65 -16.38 25.12
CA THR A 210 18.95 -16.70 23.72
C THR A 210 18.24 -17.96 23.24
N TRP A 211 18.04 -18.06 21.92
CA TRP A 211 17.58 -19.29 21.28
C TRP A 211 18.56 -19.73 20.19
N GLY A 212 18.76 -21.02 20.02
CA GLY A 212 19.71 -21.56 19.04
C GLY A 212 19.94 -23.05 19.22
N GLU A 213 21.04 -23.57 18.66
CA GLU A 213 21.39 -25.00 18.76
C GLU A 213 22.31 -25.31 19.95
N SER A 214 22.82 -24.29 20.64
CA SER A 214 23.80 -24.45 21.72
C SER A 214 23.15 -24.94 23.02
N GLU A 215 23.92 -25.64 23.85
CA GLU A 215 23.49 -26.00 25.21
C GLU A 215 23.38 -24.78 26.14
N HIS A 216 23.98 -23.65 25.75
CA HIS A 216 23.89 -22.40 26.49
C HIS A 216 22.66 -21.56 26.13
N ASP A 217 21.92 -21.92 25.08
CA ASP A 217 20.71 -21.22 24.69
C ASP A 217 19.56 -21.58 25.62
N ALA A 218 18.81 -20.56 26.05
CA ALA A 218 17.65 -20.74 26.91
C ALA A 218 16.56 -21.59 26.24
N LEU A 219 16.38 -21.38 24.92
CA LEU A 219 15.53 -22.20 24.05
C LEU A 219 16.43 -22.92 23.03
N ARG A 220 16.67 -24.21 23.23
CA ARG A 220 17.43 -25.02 22.29
C ARG A 220 16.50 -25.54 21.19
N VAL A 221 16.83 -25.33 19.93
CA VAL A 221 15.99 -25.71 18.79
C VAL A 221 16.80 -26.40 17.71
N SER A 222 16.19 -27.38 17.05
CA SER A 222 16.65 -27.90 15.76
C SER A 222 15.44 -27.99 14.82
N SER A 223 15.65 -27.85 13.52
CA SER A 223 14.55 -27.86 12.56
C SER A 223 14.84 -28.69 11.32
N THR A 224 13.77 -29.23 10.72
CA THR A 224 13.82 -30.01 9.47
C THR A 224 12.69 -29.55 8.55
N LEU A 225 12.98 -29.43 7.25
CA LEU A 225 12.00 -29.04 6.25
C LEU A 225 11.01 -30.19 5.98
N GLN A 226 9.72 -29.87 5.88
CA GLN A 226 8.65 -30.82 5.59
C GLN A 226 7.69 -30.22 4.54
N GLY A 227 7.91 -30.54 3.26
CA GLY A 227 7.14 -29.94 2.16
C GLY A 227 7.31 -28.43 2.13
N ASP A 228 6.19 -27.69 2.17
CA ASP A 228 6.19 -26.22 2.22
C ASP A 228 6.34 -25.67 3.65
N GLY A 229 6.37 -26.52 4.68
CA GLY A 229 6.50 -26.16 6.10
C GLY A 229 7.81 -26.62 6.75
N ARG A 230 7.91 -26.44 8.06
CA ARG A 230 9.10 -26.79 8.86
C ARG A 230 8.70 -27.41 10.20
N ALA A 231 9.25 -28.57 10.52
CA ALA A 231 9.13 -29.18 11.84
C ALA A 231 10.28 -28.72 12.74
N VAL A 232 9.97 -28.34 13.98
CA VAL A 232 10.91 -27.81 14.95
C VAL A 232 10.89 -28.67 16.22
N ALA A 233 12.03 -29.25 16.56
CA ALA A 233 12.24 -29.88 17.86
C ALA A 233 12.85 -28.84 18.80
N ALA A 234 12.20 -28.60 19.94
CA ALA A 234 12.59 -27.56 20.89
C ALA A 234 12.82 -28.15 22.29
N GLU A 235 13.72 -27.55 23.06
CA GLU A 235 13.93 -27.85 24.47
C GLU A 235 14.04 -26.55 25.28
N TYR A 236 13.19 -26.43 26.30
CA TYR A 236 13.15 -25.27 27.18
C TYR A 236 12.97 -25.73 28.62
N LYS A 237 13.86 -25.28 29.53
CA LYS A 237 13.86 -25.68 30.96
C LYS A 237 13.78 -27.21 31.17
N GLY A 238 14.43 -27.99 30.30
CA GLY A 238 14.45 -29.46 30.35
C GLY A 238 13.21 -30.16 29.77
N GLN A 239 12.20 -29.41 29.32
CA GLN A 239 11.03 -29.96 28.61
C GLN A 239 11.33 -30.05 27.11
N ARG A 240 11.16 -31.25 26.52
CA ARG A 240 11.22 -31.45 25.07
C ARG A 240 9.85 -31.20 24.44
N LEU A 241 9.88 -30.50 23.32
CA LEU A 241 8.72 -29.96 22.62
C LEU A 241 8.86 -30.23 21.12
N SER A 242 7.73 -30.32 20.44
CA SER A 242 7.66 -30.46 18.99
C SER A 242 6.66 -29.44 18.46
N TRP A 243 7.12 -28.59 17.56
CA TRP A 243 6.31 -27.56 16.91
C TRP A 243 6.36 -27.72 15.39
N SER A 244 5.37 -27.15 14.71
CA SER A 244 5.35 -27.04 13.26
C SER A 244 5.20 -25.57 12.87
N LEU A 245 5.74 -25.23 11.69
CA LEU A 245 5.59 -23.93 11.07
C LEU A 245 5.01 -24.15 9.66
N PRO A 246 4.02 -23.34 9.24
CA PRO A 246 3.37 -23.49 7.94
C PRO A 246 4.20 -22.93 6.77
N PHE A 247 5.45 -22.52 7.03
CA PHE A 247 6.39 -21.98 6.05
C PHE A 247 7.77 -22.63 6.23
N SER A 248 8.54 -22.68 5.15
CA SER A 248 9.84 -23.37 5.07
C SER A 248 11.04 -22.43 5.11
N ASP A 249 10.83 -21.12 4.99
CA ASP A 249 11.90 -20.15 4.90
C ASP A 249 12.66 -19.95 6.22
N GLU A 250 13.87 -19.40 6.11
CA GLU A 250 14.77 -19.25 7.26
C GLU A 250 14.49 -17.99 8.10
N MET A 251 13.97 -16.92 7.50
CA MET A 251 13.70 -15.65 8.19
C MET A 251 12.45 -15.76 9.07
N GLY A 252 11.37 -16.30 8.53
CA GLY A 252 10.15 -16.70 9.22
C GLY A 252 10.48 -17.65 10.37
N TYR A 253 11.32 -18.67 10.16
CA TYR A 253 11.79 -19.52 11.26
C TYR A 253 12.48 -18.72 12.36
N ARG A 254 13.45 -17.86 12.01
CA ARG A 254 14.19 -17.04 12.99
C ARG A 254 13.29 -16.08 13.77
N ASN A 255 12.37 -15.41 13.07
CA ASN A 255 11.39 -14.52 13.67
C ASN A 255 10.44 -15.31 14.59
N ALA A 256 10.01 -16.51 14.17
CA ALA A 256 9.12 -17.36 14.94
C ALA A 256 9.79 -17.85 16.23
N MET A 257 11.06 -18.26 16.16
CA MET A 257 11.81 -18.69 17.34
C MET A 257 12.12 -17.52 18.29
N THR A 258 12.35 -16.31 17.75
CA THR A 258 12.50 -15.11 18.57
C THR A 258 11.19 -14.79 19.30
N ALA A 259 10.05 -14.81 18.61
CA ALA A 259 8.74 -14.60 19.23
C ALA A 259 8.40 -15.71 20.25
N ALA A 260 8.70 -16.98 19.94
CA ALA A 260 8.50 -18.11 20.84
C ALA A 260 9.34 -17.99 22.11
N LEU A 261 10.63 -17.62 22.00
CA LEU A 261 11.48 -17.38 23.16
C LEU A 261 10.91 -16.28 24.05
N VAL A 262 10.50 -15.15 23.47
CA VAL A 262 9.89 -14.05 24.24
C VAL A 262 8.62 -14.54 24.94
N GLY A 263 7.74 -15.27 24.24
CA GLY A 263 6.54 -15.86 24.82
C GLY A 263 6.83 -16.80 25.99
N LEU A 264 7.83 -17.69 25.85
CA LEU A 264 8.25 -18.61 26.91
C LEU A 264 8.80 -17.89 28.14
N VAL A 265 9.66 -16.88 27.93
CA VAL A 265 10.25 -16.09 29.02
C VAL A 265 9.18 -15.24 29.71
N TRP A 266 8.23 -14.70 28.95
CA TRP A 266 7.08 -13.95 29.47
C TRP A 266 6.11 -14.85 30.27
N GLY A 267 6.07 -16.15 29.98
CA GLY A 267 5.32 -17.15 30.75
C GLY A 267 4.17 -17.82 30.00
N VAL A 268 4.11 -17.71 28.67
CA VAL A 268 3.16 -18.46 27.85
C VAL A 268 3.52 -19.96 27.87
N PRO A 269 2.56 -20.87 28.17
CA PRO A 269 2.81 -22.31 28.14
C PRO A 269 3.29 -22.79 26.77
N ALA A 270 4.29 -23.69 26.77
CA ALA A 270 4.92 -24.16 25.55
C ALA A 270 3.97 -24.88 24.56
N GLU A 271 2.89 -25.48 25.07
CA GLU A 271 1.83 -26.10 24.24
C GLU A 271 1.00 -25.05 23.50
N GLU A 272 0.66 -23.93 24.15
CA GLU A 272 -0.07 -22.80 23.53
C GLU A 272 0.76 -22.11 22.46
N ILE A 273 2.09 -22.00 22.69
CA ILE A 273 3.03 -21.49 21.70
C ILE A 273 2.97 -22.35 20.44
N GLY A 274 3.06 -23.68 20.58
CA GLY A 274 2.98 -24.61 19.44
C GLY A 274 1.72 -24.42 18.60
N GLY A 275 0.55 -24.36 19.24
CA GLY A 275 -0.72 -24.14 18.53
C GLY A 275 -0.85 -22.77 17.87
N THR A 276 -0.11 -21.76 18.33
CA THR A 276 -0.07 -20.42 17.73
C THR A 276 0.92 -20.36 16.58
N LEU A 277 2.09 -21.00 16.70
CA LEU A 277 3.10 -21.13 15.63
C LEU A 277 2.51 -21.75 14.36
N ASP A 278 1.64 -22.76 14.50
CA ASP A 278 0.93 -23.39 13.38
C ASP A 278 0.04 -22.42 12.58
N ARG A 279 -0.38 -21.32 13.22
CA ARG A 279 -1.28 -20.31 12.64
C ARG A 279 -0.55 -19.07 12.15
N PHE A 280 0.77 -18.98 12.38
CA PHE A 280 1.55 -17.88 11.87
C PHE A 280 1.45 -17.85 10.36
N ARG A 281 0.99 -16.71 9.84
CA ARG A 281 1.07 -16.44 8.41
C ARG A 281 2.38 -15.75 8.16
N ASP A 282 3.03 -16.14 7.08
CA ASP A 282 4.22 -15.48 6.62
C ASP A 282 3.90 -14.02 6.23
N LEU A 283 4.39 -13.08 7.03
CA LEU A 283 4.19 -11.65 6.81
C LEU A 283 5.38 -11.02 6.08
N GLU A 284 6.53 -11.69 6.00
CA GLU A 284 7.81 -11.07 5.63
C GLU A 284 8.47 -11.56 4.34
N HIS A 285 7.87 -12.48 3.57
CA HIS A 285 8.31 -12.69 2.17
C HIS A 285 7.81 -11.61 1.22
N ARG A 286 8.52 -10.48 1.24
CA ARG A 286 8.61 -9.56 0.11
C ARG A 286 9.86 -9.79 -0.73
N MET A 287 10.42 -11.01 -0.78
CA MET A 287 11.15 -11.45 -1.96
C MET A 287 10.15 -11.41 -3.12
N GLN A 288 10.11 -10.30 -3.84
CA GLN A 288 9.27 -10.19 -5.01
C GLN A 288 9.88 -11.12 -6.05
N ARG A 289 9.30 -12.32 -6.15
CA ARG A 289 9.45 -13.19 -7.30
C ARG A 289 8.55 -12.63 -8.38
N ILE A 290 9.14 -11.78 -9.22
CA ILE A 290 8.44 -11.17 -10.33
C ILE A 290 8.66 -12.07 -11.53
N ARG A 291 7.57 -12.49 -12.17
CA ARG A 291 7.67 -13.32 -13.36
C ARG A 291 8.01 -12.44 -14.57
N LYS A 292 9.12 -12.73 -15.23
CA LYS A 292 9.46 -12.16 -16.54
C LYS A 292 8.50 -12.69 -17.60
N GLY A 293 8.32 -11.97 -18.70
CA GLY A 293 7.44 -12.41 -19.79
C GLY A 293 8.02 -13.54 -20.65
N ASP A 294 9.31 -13.87 -20.51
CA ASP A 294 9.89 -15.13 -21.01
C ASP A 294 9.58 -16.34 -20.10
N GLY A 295 8.77 -16.13 -19.04
CA GLY A 295 8.37 -17.15 -18.07
C GLY A 295 9.37 -17.38 -16.94
N MET A 296 10.53 -16.71 -16.97
CA MET A 296 11.57 -16.80 -15.94
C MET A 296 11.21 -15.96 -14.71
N TRP A 297 12.06 -16.01 -13.69
CA TRP A 297 11.84 -15.31 -12.41
C TRP A 297 12.91 -14.24 -12.22
N VAL A 298 12.49 -13.03 -11.88
CA VAL A 298 13.32 -12.01 -11.27
C VAL A 298 13.08 -12.05 -9.78
N LEU A 299 14.15 -12.25 -9.02
CA LEU A 299 14.15 -12.17 -7.58
C LEU A 299 14.64 -10.77 -7.23
N SER A 300 13.76 -9.94 -6.68
CA SER A 300 14.11 -8.60 -6.21
C SER A 300 13.90 -8.49 -4.71
N ASP A 301 14.96 -8.04 -4.03
CA ASP A 301 14.97 -7.75 -2.60
C ASP A 301 15.48 -6.34 -2.36
N ALA A 302 14.54 -5.40 -2.36
CA ALA A 302 14.80 -3.99 -2.16
C ALA A 302 14.88 -3.58 -0.67
N TYR A 303 14.80 -4.49 0.30
CA TYR A 303 14.68 -4.09 1.72
C TYR A 303 16.02 -4.01 2.46
N THR A 304 16.96 -4.96 2.26
CA THR A 304 18.27 -4.94 2.94
C THR A 304 19.40 -5.43 2.06
N ASN A 305 20.43 -4.60 1.82
CA ASN A 305 21.54 -4.93 0.91
C ASN A 305 22.85 -5.20 1.67
N ASP A 306 22.92 -6.36 2.33
CA ASP A 306 24.08 -6.84 3.12
C ASP A 306 24.56 -8.23 2.67
N TRP A 307 25.72 -8.70 3.17
CA TRP A 307 26.33 -9.97 2.74
C TRP A 307 25.48 -11.20 3.05
N ASP A 308 24.76 -11.20 4.17
CA ASP A 308 23.95 -12.34 4.59
C ASP A 308 22.65 -12.40 3.76
N ALA A 309 22.04 -11.24 3.48
CA ALA A 309 20.91 -11.09 2.57
C ALA A 309 21.28 -11.47 1.13
N LEU A 310 22.48 -11.10 0.66
CA LEU A 310 22.99 -11.53 -0.65
C LEU A 310 23.18 -13.05 -0.70
N GLY A 311 23.81 -13.66 0.32
CA GLY A 311 24.00 -15.10 0.40
C GLY A 311 22.67 -15.88 0.38
N LEU A 312 21.67 -15.38 1.11
CA LEU A 312 20.33 -15.97 1.12
C LEU A 312 19.64 -15.85 -0.24
N ALA A 313 19.67 -14.68 -0.86
CA ALA A 313 19.04 -14.45 -2.15
C ALA A 313 19.65 -15.30 -3.28
N LEU A 314 20.97 -15.54 -3.23
CA LEU A 314 21.67 -16.45 -4.14
C LEU A 314 21.27 -17.93 -3.91
N SER A 315 21.08 -18.34 -2.65
CA SER A 315 20.58 -19.66 -2.29
C SER A 315 19.14 -19.89 -2.80
N ASP A 316 18.29 -18.86 -2.72
CA ASP A 316 16.93 -18.92 -3.22
C ASP A 316 16.88 -18.97 -4.75
N LEU A 317 17.72 -18.19 -5.43
CA LEU A 317 17.89 -18.29 -6.89
C LEU A 317 18.32 -19.72 -7.30
N LYS A 318 19.22 -20.34 -6.53
CA LYS A 318 19.69 -21.71 -6.76
C LYS A 318 18.55 -22.73 -6.62
N ARG A 319 17.61 -22.53 -5.70
CA ARG A 319 16.49 -23.44 -5.41
C ARG A 319 15.36 -23.42 -6.43
N ILE A 320 15.33 -22.44 -7.34
CA ILE A 320 14.33 -22.40 -8.41
C ILE A 320 14.47 -23.65 -9.29
N PRO A 321 13.42 -24.49 -9.40
CA PRO A 321 13.46 -25.72 -10.18
C PRO A 321 13.44 -25.42 -11.68
N GLY A 322 14.25 -26.14 -12.45
CA GLY A 322 14.32 -26.01 -13.91
C GLY A 322 15.75 -26.05 -14.45
N HIS A 323 15.87 -26.17 -15.77
CA HIS A 323 17.15 -26.16 -16.49
C HIS A 323 17.54 -24.78 -17.04
N ALA A 324 16.74 -23.75 -16.74
CA ALA A 324 17.03 -22.39 -17.17
C ALA A 324 18.29 -21.86 -16.49
N LYS A 325 19.03 -21.04 -17.23
CA LYS A 325 20.26 -20.41 -16.73
C LYS A 325 19.94 -19.44 -15.59
N LYS A 326 20.93 -19.17 -14.75
CA LYS A 326 20.80 -18.30 -13.57
C LYS A 326 21.75 -17.12 -13.73
N GLY A 327 21.24 -15.93 -13.48
CA GLY A 327 21.96 -14.67 -13.56
C GLY A 327 21.88 -13.89 -12.26
N ALA A 328 22.88 -13.06 -11.96
CA ALA A 328 22.81 -12.12 -10.85
C ALA A 328 23.34 -10.73 -11.25
N ILE A 329 22.61 -9.70 -10.85
CA ILE A 329 23.03 -8.30 -10.91
C ILE A 329 23.21 -7.84 -9.46
N ILE A 330 24.45 -7.53 -9.10
CA ILE A 330 24.88 -7.30 -7.71
C ILE A 330 25.48 -5.90 -7.61
N GLY A 331 24.86 -5.05 -6.81
CA GLY A 331 25.34 -3.73 -6.43
C GLY A 331 26.31 -3.77 -5.26
N PRO A 332 26.91 -2.62 -4.89
CA PRO A 332 27.89 -2.60 -3.80
C PRO A 332 27.24 -3.05 -2.50
N VAL A 333 27.94 -3.90 -1.76
CA VAL A 333 27.56 -4.38 -0.42
C VAL A 333 28.47 -3.69 0.60
N PRO A 334 27.97 -3.29 1.78
CA PRO A 334 28.81 -2.70 2.82
C PRO A 334 30.06 -3.54 3.14
N GLY A 335 31.19 -2.88 3.44
CA GLY A 335 32.46 -3.55 3.72
C GLY A 335 33.20 -4.13 2.50
N MET A 336 32.87 -3.69 1.28
CA MET A 336 33.55 -4.13 0.07
C MET A 336 35.03 -3.72 0.02
N ASN A 337 35.92 -4.71 0.10
CA ASN A 337 37.37 -4.61 -0.03
C ASN A 337 37.91 -5.89 -0.71
N ALA A 338 39.24 -6.13 -0.69
CA ALA A 338 39.82 -7.35 -1.26
C ALA A 338 39.22 -8.66 -0.68
N ASP A 339 38.91 -8.68 0.63
CA ASP A 339 38.26 -9.82 1.29
C ASP A 339 36.79 -9.95 0.88
N GLY A 340 36.09 -8.83 0.67
CA GLY A 340 34.74 -8.80 0.10
C GLY A 340 34.67 -9.42 -1.30
N ILE A 341 35.66 -9.14 -2.16
CA ILE A 341 35.75 -9.75 -3.50
C ILE A 341 35.95 -11.27 -3.39
N ALA A 342 36.81 -11.73 -2.48
CA ALA A 342 36.99 -13.16 -2.23
C ALA A 342 35.70 -13.82 -1.72
N ARG A 343 34.96 -13.15 -0.83
CA ARG A 343 33.67 -13.62 -0.30
C ARG A 343 32.61 -13.71 -1.39
N LEU A 344 32.51 -12.71 -2.28
CA LEU A 344 31.60 -12.76 -3.42
C LEU A 344 31.95 -13.93 -4.35
N ASN A 345 33.23 -14.10 -4.69
CA ASN A 345 33.67 -15.20 -5.56
C ASN A 345 33.32 -16.58 -4.97
N ALA A 346 33.46 -16.75 -3.66
CA ALA A 346 33.04 -17.97 -2.97
C ALA A 346 31.51 -18.18 -3.04
N LEU A 347 30.72 -17.12 -2.85
CA LEU A 347 29.26 -17.19 -2.97
C LEU A 347 28.84 -17.56 -4.39
N ILE A 348 29.41 -16.94 -5.43
CA ILE A 348 29.10 -17.23 -6.84
C ILE A 348 29.45 -18.68 -7.19
N ALA A 349 30.65 -19.14 -6.81
CA ALA A 349 31.10 -20.50 -7.09
C ALA A 349 30.18 -21.58 -6.49
N GLY A 350 29.56 -21.31 -5.35
CA GLY A 350 28.60 -22.20 -4.69
C GLY A 350 27.15 -22.13 -5.21
N SER A 351 26.83 -21.14 -6.04
CA SER A 351 25.44 -20.78 -6.40
C SER A 351 24.95 -21.35 -7.73
N GLY A 352 25.85 -21.82 -8.61
CA GLY A 352 25.48 -22.35 -9.94
C GLY A 352 24.91 -21.27 -10.86
N ILE A 353 25.50 -20.07 -10.81
CA ILE A 353 25.10 -18.90 -11.61
C ILE A 353 25.98 -18.82 -12.85
N ASP A 354 25.35 -18.61 -14.00
CA ASP A 354 25.98 -18.59 -15.31
C ASP A 354 26.50 -17.22 -15.70
N THR A 355 25.81 -16.16 -15.28
CA THR A 355 26.13 -14.77 -15.67
C THR A 355 26.02 -13.86 -14.47
N VAL A 356 27.05 -13.05 -14.21
CA VAL A 356 27.05 -12.11 -13.11
C VAL A 356 27.50 -10.73 -13.59
N TRP A 357 26.73 -9.71 -13.23
CA TRP A 357 27.09 -8.31 -13.37
C TRP A 357 27.31 -7.70 -11.99
N ALA A 358 28.47 -7.11 -11.78
CA ALA A 358 28.82 -6.39 -10.57
C ALA A 358 28.85 -4.88 -10.86
N ILE A 359 28.02 -4.12 -10.15
CA ILE A 359 27.82 -2.68 -10.39
C ILE A 359 28.52 -1.87 -9.31
N GLY A 360 29.36 -0.92 -9.74
CA GLY A 360 30.05 0.04 -8.89
C GLY A 360 31.58 0.00 -9.01
N PRO A 361 32.28 1.08 -8.63
CA PRO A 361 33.74 1.15 -8.66
C PRO A 361 34.40 0.24 -7.60
N ALA A 362 33.65 -0.17 -6.57
CA ALA A 362 34.12 -0.98 -5.46
C ALA A 362 34.57 -2.41 -5.84
N TRP A 363 34.29 -2.85 -7.07
CA TRP A 363 34.65 -4.17 -7.56
C TRP A 363 36.02 -4.22 -8.26
N GLY A 364 36.72 -3.09 -8.41
CA GLY A 364 38.00 -3.07 -9.12
C GLY A 364 39.12 -3.79 -8.37
N ALA A 365 39.44 -5.03 -8.76
CA ALA A 365 40.69 -5.72 -8.39
C ALA A 365 41.50 -6.10 -9.64
N GLU A 366 42.82 -6.12 -9.51
CA GLU A 366 43.72 -6.61 -10.57
C GLU A 366 43.54 -8.13 -10.77
N GLY A 367 43.00 -8.54 -11.93
CA GLY A 367 42.86 -9.94 -12.34
C GLY A 367 41.59 -10.24 -13.15
N ALA A 368 41.57 -11.39 -13.84
CA ALA A 368 40.38 -11.84 -14.57
C ALA A 368 39.33 -12.39 -13.59
N GLN A 369 38.20 -11.69 -13.47
CA GLN A 369 37.08 -12.08 -12.59
C GLN A 369 36.01 -12.87 -13.38
N PRO A 370 35.23 -13.74 -12.72
CA PRO A 370 34.16 -14.52 -13.36
C PRO A 370 32.88 -13.70 -13.64
N TRP A 371 32.91 -12.38 -13.46
CA TRP A 371 31.76 -11.49 -13.57
C TRP A 371 32.12 -10.20 -14.33
N ARG A 372 31.12 -9.59 -14.98
CA ARG A 372 31.28 -8.34 -15.74
C ARG A 372 31.13 -7.16 -14.79
N GLN A 373 32.14 -6.29 -14.75
CA GLN A 373 32.05 -5.04 -14.00
C GLN A 373 31.36 -3.95 -14.81
N LEU A 374 30.49 -3.17 -14.16
CA LEU A 374 29.83 -1.99 -14.69
C LEU A 374 30.01 -0.84 -13.70
N ALA A 375 30.23 0.38 -14.17
CA ALA A 375 30.54 1.51 -13.32
C ALA A 375 29.32 1.99 -12.51
N SER A 376 28.10 1.84 -13.04
CA SER A 376 26.87 2.31 -12.41
C SER A 376 25.63 1.50 -12.79
N ALA A 377 24.56 1.65 -12.01
CA ALA A 377 23.25 1.08 -12.33
C ALA A 377 22.69 1.64 -13.66
N GLU A 378 23.08 2.86 -14.05
CA GLU A 378 22.70 3.44 -15.33
C GLU A 378 23.43 2.79 -16.51
N GLU A 379 24.71 2.46 -16.36
CA GLU A 379 25.44 1.69 -17.36
C GLU A 379 24.87 0.28 -17.49
N ALA A 380 24.53 -0.36 -16.37
CA ALA A 380 23.84 -1.64 -16.38
C ALA A 380 22.47 -1.55 -17.05
N LEU A 381 21.71 -0.49 -16.80
CA LEU A 381 20.42 -0.28 -17.44
C LEU A 381 20.58 -0.11 -18.96
N ASN A 382 21.56 0.68 -19.40
CA ASN A 382 21.86 0.86 -20.83
C ASN A 382 22.32 -0.44 -21.48
N ALA A 383 23.13 -1.25 -20.78
CA ALA A 383 23.56 -2.57 -21.24
C ALA A 383 22.40 -3.57 -21.32
N LEU A 384 21.49 -3.56 -20.32
CA LEU A 384 20.25 -4.35 -20.36
C LEU A 384 19.37 -3.90 -21.53
N GLN A 385 19.38 -2.62 -21.90
CA GLN A 385 18.59 -2.06 -23.00
C GLN A 385 19.21 -2.28 -24.39
N GLY A 386 20.42 -2.81 -24.50
CA GLY A 386 21.11 -3.14 -25.76
C GLY A 386 20.56 -4.39 -26.48
N GLU A 387 21.13 -4.68 -27.66
CA GLU A 387 20.76 -5.82 -28.52
C GLU A 387 21.19 -7.19 -27.94
N ASP A 388 22.28 -7.24 -27.16
CA ASP A 388 22.81 -8.45 -26.53
C ASP A 388 22.56 -8.45 -25.01
N ASP A 389 21.34 -8.83 -24.58
CA ASP A 389 21.01 -9.00 -23.16
C ASP A 389 21.42 -10.40 -22.67
N PRO A 390 22.45 -10.50 -21.82
CA PRO A 390 22.96 -11.79 -21.38
C PRO A 390 22.03 -12.47 -20.36
N PHE A 391 20.98 -11.79 -19.86
CA PHE A 391 20.02 -12.33 -18.91
C PHE A 391 18.70 -12.78 -19.56
N HIS A 392 18.60 -12.75 -20.89
CA HIS A 392 17.46 -13.34 -21.60
C HIS A 392 17.40 -14.86 -21.32
N GLY A 393 16.21 -15.39 -20.98
CA GLY A 393 16.05 -16.81 -20.62
C GLY A 393 16.71 -17.23 -19.30
N HIS A 394 17.17 -16.26 -18.47
CA HIS A 394 17.71 -16.53 -17.14
C HIS A 394 16.67 -16.25 -16.05
N HIS A 395 16.73 -17.02 -14.96
CA HIS A 395 16.27 -16.55 -13.65
C HIS A 395 17.31 -15.55 -13.13
N VAL A 396 16.88 -14.36 -12.73
CA VAL A 396 17.80 -13.26 -12.41
C VAL A 396 17.58 -12.80 -10.98
N LEU A 397 18.64 -12.76 -10.18
CA LEU A 397 18.66 -12.02 -8.93
C LEU A 397 19.07 -10.57 -9.19
N VAL A 398 18.28 -9.60 -8.72
CA VAL A 398 18.69 -8.19 -8.66
C VAL A 398 18.86 -7.82 -7.19
N LYS A 399 20.09 -7.51 -6.81
CA LYS A 399 20.44 -7.16 -5.43
C LYS A 399 21.30 -5.91 -5.42
N GLY A 400 20.84 -4.85 -4.76
CA GLY A 400 21.60 -3.61 -4.64
C GLY A 400 20.91 -2.56 -3.77
N PRO A 401 21.59 -1.45 -3.45
CA PRO A 401 21.06 -0.43 -2.55
C PRO A 401 19.96 0.42 -3.22
N ARG A 402 18.95 0.84 -2.45
CA ARG A 402 17.84 1.69 -2.96
C ARG A 402 18.31 3.01 -3.55
N ALA A 403 19.33 3.62 -2.95
CA ALA A 403 19.88 4.91 -3.38
C ALA A 403 20.37 4.89 -4.83
N GLU A 404 20.79 3.72 -5.34
CA GLU A 404 21.30 3.56 -6.70
C GLU A 404 20.22 3.15 -7.71
N ARG A 405 18.94 3.15 -7.31
CA ARG A 405 17.80 2.88 -8.19
C ARG A 405 17.85 1.51 -8.87
N PHE A 406 18.32 0.48 -8.16
CA PHE A 406 18.34 -0.92 -8.65
C PHE A 406 16.94 -1.45 -9.00
N GLU A 407 15.89 -0.87 -8.41
CA GLU A 407 14.51 -1.11 -8.81
C GLU A 407 14.30 -0.88 -10.32
N ARG A 408 15.01 0.07 -10.95
CA ARG A 408 14.95 0.28 -12.41
C ARG A 408 15.56 -0.86 -13.22
N LEU A 409 16.50 -1.61 -12.64
CA LEU A 409 17.09 -2.80 -13.27
C LEU A 409 16.15 -3.99 -13.12
N THR A 410 15.53 -4.14 -11.94
CA THR A 410 14.41 -5.06 -11.75
C THR A 410 13.31 -4.76 -12.76
N ASP A 411 12.89 -3.51 -12.84
CA ASP A 411 11.90 -3.04 -13.80
C ASP A 411 12.36 -3.32 -15.23
N ALA A 412 13.59 -3.06 -15.64
CA ALA A 412 14.04 -3.35 -17.00
C ALA A 412 14.04 -4.86 -17.32
N LEU A 413 14.43 -5.71 -16.36
CA LEU A 413 14.38 -7.16 -16.51
C LEU A 413 12.93 -7.70 -16.55
N VAL A 414 12.02 -7.05 -15.81
CA VAL A 414 10.59 -7.38 -15.75
C VAL A 414 9.81 -6.82 -16.93
N GLN A 415 10.08 -5.57 -17.33
CA GLN A 415 9.50 -4.80 -18.44
C GLN A 415 9.88 -5.39 -19.81
N ARG A 416 10.93 -6.21 -19.89
CA ARG A 416 11.21 -7.05 -21.06
C ARG A 416 10.33 -8.29 -21.13
N GLY A 417 9.49 -8.51 -20.13
CA GLY A 417 8.31 -9.32 -20.30
C GLY A 417 7.27 -8.58 -21.12
N HIS A 418 6.79 -9.23 -22.17
CA HIS A 418 5.65 -8.86 -23.02
C HIS A 418 4.33 -8.72 -22.22
N THR A 419 4.31 -7.94 -21.14
CA THR A 419 3.25 -7.97 -20.14
C THR A 419 2.53 -6.63 -20.13
N THR A 420 1.33 -6.67 -20.69
CA THR A 420 0.34 -5.62 -20.58
C THR A 420 -0.04 -5.42 -19.11
N ARG A 421 0.04 -4.17 -18.62
CA ARG A 421 -0.13 -3.81 -17.20
C ARG A 421 -1.03 -2.60 -17.00
N LEU A 422 -1.71 -2.56 -15.86
CA LEU A 422 -2.54 -1.46 -15.37
C LEU A 422 -1.88 -0.89 -14.10
N VAL A 423 -1.34 0.33 -14.22
CA VAL A 423 -0.62 1.03 -13.15
C VAL A 423 -1.56 2.01 -12.45
N LEU A 424 -1.60 1.97 -11.12
CA LEU A 424 -2.33 2.89 -10.26
C LEU A 424 -1.37 3.89 -9.60
N ASP A 425 -1.51 5.18 -9.92
CA ASP A 425 -0.69 6.27 -9.37
C ASP A 425 -1.35 6.88 -8.12
N LEU A 426 -0.80 6.58 -6.95
CA LEU A 426 -1.35 7.05 -5.67
C LEU A 426 -1.04 8.51 -5.38
N GLU A 427 0.01 9.08 -5.98
CA GLU A 427 0.31 10.51 -5.90
C GLU A 427 -0.71 11.32 -6.70
N ALA A 428 -1.06 10.86 -7.90
CA ALA A 428 -2.13 11.45 -8.71
C ALA A 428 -3.49 11.37 -7.99
N LEU A 429 -3.80 10.24 -7.34
CA LEU A 429 -5.01 10.08 -6.54
C LEU A 429 -5.06 11.09 -5.38
N THR A 430 -3.93 11.26 -4.69
CA THR A 430 -3.80 12.22 -3.59
C THR A 430 -3.98 13.66 -4.07
N HIS A 431 -3.36 14.01 -5.20
CA HIS A 431 -3.54 15.32 -5.86
C HIS A 431 -5.01 15.57 -6.19
N ASN A 432 -5.68 14.61 -6.85
CA ASN A 432 -7.08 14.74 -7.22
C ASN A 432 -8.00 14.92 -6.02
N LEU A 433 -7.78 14.16 -4.95
CA LEU A 433 -8.53 14.29 -3.71
C LEU A 433 -8.40 15.71 -3.11
N GLN A 434 -7.20 16.29 -3.14
CA GLN A 434 -6.96 17.65 -2.66
C GLN A 434 -7.66 18.70 -3.54
N GLN A 435 -7.60 18.56 -4.87
CA GLN A 435 -8.30 19.46 -5.78
C GLN A 435 -9.82 19.41 -5.60
N LEU A 436 -10.37 18.20 -5.47
CA LEU A 436 -11.81 18.01 -5.21
C LEU A 436 -12.22 18.65 -3.88
N ARG A 437 -11.44 18.48 -2.81
CA ARG A 437 -11.72 19.14 -1.52
C ARG A 437 -11.66 20.66 -1.62
N ARG A 438 -10.67 21.20 -2.34
CA ARG A 438 -10.56 22.64 -2.59
C ARG A 438 -11.79 23.16 -3.34
N TYR A 439 -12.22 22.44 -4.38
CA TYR A 439 -13.39 22.79 -5.15
C TYR A 439 -14.67 22.77 -4.27
N ILE A 440 -14.90 21.68 -3.53
CA ILE A 440 -16.04 21.55 -2.61
C ILE A 440 -16.08 22.72 -1.62
N ARG A 441 -14.96 23.03 -0.97
CA ARG A 441 -14.89 24.17 -0.02
C ARG A 441 -15.23 25.51 -0.66
N SER A 442 -14.92 25.67 -1.95
CA SER A 442 -15.11 26.94 -2.67
C SER A 442 -16.48 27.09 -3.33
N GLN A 443 -17.13 25.99 -3.73
CA GLN A 443 -18.34 26.02 -4.56
C GLN A 443 -19.57 25.43 -3.88
N CYS A 444 -19.40 24.52 -2.91
CA CYS A 444 -20.51 23.87 -2.21
C CYS A 444 -20.87 24.61 -0.91
N PRO A 445 -22.05 24.33 -0.32
CA PRO A 445 -22.40 24.83 1.01
C PRO A 445 -21.34 24.50 2.07
N SER A 446 -21.20 25.39 3.05
CA SER A 446 -20.23 25.21 4.14
C SER A 446 -20.50 23.90 4.90
N GLY A 447 -19.45 23.10 5.09
CA GLY A 447 -19.51 21.83 5.80
C GLY A 447 -19.80 20.61 4.91
N THR A 448 -19.97 20.79 3.59
CA THR A 448 -19.99 19.66 2.65
C THR A 448 -18.64 18.95 2.63
N ASP A 449 -18.66 17.61 2.79
CA ASP A 449 -17.49 16.74 2.61
C ASP A 449 -17.73 15.74 1.47
N LEU A 450 -16.84 14.77 1.28
CA LEU A 450 -16.91 13.80 0.18
C LEU A 450 -17.03 12.36 0.66
N ILE A 451 -17.73 11.57 -0.15
CA ILE A 451 -17.76 10.11 -0.09
C ILE A 451 -16.93 9.59 -1.25
N GLY A 452 -15.90 8.79 -0.96
CA GLY A 452 -15.08 8.15 -1.99
C GLY A 452 -15.77 6.91 -2.54
N VAL A 453 -16.20 6.95 -3.81
CA VAL A 453 -16.87 5.82 -4.46
C VAL A 453 -15.82 4.95 -5.14
N ILE A 454 -15.67 3.70 -4.71
CA ILE A 454 -14.60 2.77 -5.13
C ILE A 454 -15.16 1.41 -5.59
N LYS A 455 -16.22 1.45 -6.38
CA LYS A 455 -16.94 0.30 -6.93
C LYS A 455 -16.13 -0.45 -7.99
N ALA A 456 -16.60 -1.65 -8.35
CA ALA A 456 -15.99 -2.53 -9.36
C ALA A 456 -14.52 -2.83 -9.03
N SER A 457 -14.25 -3.21 -7.78
CA SER A 457 -12.90 -3.43 -7.25
C SER A 457 -11.95 -2.24 -7.49
N GLY A 458 -12.44 -1.01 -7.27
CA GLY A 458 -11.67 0.21 -7.57
C GLY A 458 -11.59 0.49 -9.07
N TYR A 459 -12.66 0.22 -9.81
CA TYR A 459 -12.74 0.36 -11.26
C TYR A 459 -11.69 -0.49 -12.01
N GLY A 460 -11.54 -1.75 -11.61
CA GLY A 460 -10.62 -2.71 -12.23
C GLY A 460 -9.16 -2.62 -11.77
N THR A 461 -8.85 -1.72 -10.84
CA THR A 461 -7.50 -1.47 -10.32
C THR A 461 -7.22 -2.24 -9.02
N HIS A 462 -7.17 -1.55 -7.88
CA HIS A 462 -6.90 -2.12 -6.56
C HIS A 462 -7.66 -1.33 -5.48
N ALA A 463 -8.92 -1.70 -5.23
CA ALA A 463 -9.84 -1.02 -4.31
C ALA A 463 -9.20 -0.72 -2.94
N ALA A 464 -8.47 -1.69 -2.38
CA ALA A 464 -7.83 -1.54 -1.07
C ALA A 464 -6.76 -0.44 -1.04
N ALA A 465 -6.00 -0.22 -2.13
CA ALA A 465 -5.01 0.86 -2.17
C ALA A 465 -5.69 2.23 -2.20
N ILE A 466 -6.73 2.37 -3.03
CA ILE A 466 -7.52 3.61 -3.09
C ILE A 466 -8.16 3.88 -1.71
N ALA A 467 -8.78 2.86 -1.10
CA ALA A 467 -9.39 2.97 0.22
C ALA A 467 -8.37 3.40 1.30
N ARG A 468 -7.14 2.87 1.28
CA ARG A 468 -6.06 3.27 2.20
C ARG A 468 -5.69 4.74 2.04
N VAL A 469 -5.57 5.24 0.81
CA VAL A 469 -5.29 6.67 0.55
C VAL A 469 -6.45 7.53 1.06
N LEU A 470 -7.69 7.16 0.76
CA LEU A 470 -8.88 7.87 1.24
C LEU A 470 -8.97 7.88 2.77
N GLU A 471 -8.70 6.76 3.44
CA GLU A 471 -8.64 6.65 4.90
C GLU A 471 -7.51 7.49 5.50
N PHE A 472 -6.31 7.44 4.91
CA PHE A 472 -5.17 8.26 5.32
C PHE A 472 -5.50 9.75 5.26
N HIS A 473 -6.20 10.18 4.22
CA HIS A 473 -6.71 11.54 4.07
C HIS A 473 -8.03 11.80 4.81
N ARG A 474 -8.50 10.88 5.64
CA ARG A 474 -9.70 11.03 6.49
C ARG A 474 -10.97 11.33 5.70
N VAL A 475 -11.18 10.64 4.59
CA VAL A 475 -12.47 10.63 3.90
C VAL A 475 -13.48 9.90 4.81
N PRO A 476 -14.60 10.53 5.20
CA PRO A 476 -15.46 10.03 6.28
C PRO A 476 -16.20 8.73 5.96
N LEU A 477 -16.40 8.44 4.67
CA LEU A 477 -17.16 7.30 4.18
C LEU A 477 -16.64 6.90 2.80
N VAL A 478 -16.40 5.61 2.60
CA VAL A 478 -16.20 5.03 1.27
C VAL A 478 -17.46 4.27 0.84
N ALA A 479 -17.73 4.21 -0.45
CA ALA A 479 -18.90 3.52 -0.98
C ALA A 479 -18.54 2.47 -2.03
N VAL A 480 -19.07 1.26 -1.85
CA VAL A 480 -18.89 0.09 -2.71
C VAL A 480 -20.22 -0.32 -3.35
N ALA A 481 -20.18 -1.17 -4.37
CA ALA A 481 -21.37 -1.60 -5.10
C ALA A 481 -22.11 -2.69 -4.34
N CYS A 482 -21.41 -3.73 -3.91
CA CYS A 482 -21.98 -4.92 -3.27
C CYS A 482 -21.27 -5.23 -1.95
N THR A 483 -21.83 -6.19 -1.20
CA THR A 483 -21.33 -6.59 0.12
C THR A 483 -19.92 -7.18 0.04
N GLU A 484 -19.64 -7.97 -0.99
CA GLU A 484 -18.36 -8.67 -1.19
C GLU A 484 -17.20 -7.68 -1.30
N GLU A 485 -17.38 -6.57 -2.01
CA GLU A 485 -16.38 -5.51 -2.10
C GLU A 485 -16.10 -4.89 -0.73
N GLY A 486 -17.13 -4.70 0.10
CA GLY A 486 -16.96 -4.17 1.46
C GLY A 486 -16.24 -5.16 2.37
N VAL A 487 -16.56 -6.45 2.26
CA VAL A 487 -15.88 -7.55 2.96
C VAL A 487 -14.40 -7.60 2.56
N GLU A 488 -14.10 -7.49 1.27
CA GLU A 488 -12.73 -7.44 0.75
C GLU A 488 -11.95 -6.28 1.37
N LEU A 489 -12.52 -5.07 1.42
CA LEU A 489 -11.87 -3.92 2.05
C LEU A 489 -11.59 -4.16 3.54
N ARG A 490 -12.52 -4.79 4.27
CA ARG A 490 -12.33 -5.15 5.69
C ARG A 490 -11.21 -6.18 5.87
N ALA A 491 -11.14 -7.18 5.01
CA ALA A 491 -10.05 -8.16 5.02
C ALA A 491 -8.66 -7.53 4.79
N HIS A 492 -8.62 -6.38 4.10
CA HIS A 492 -7.40 -5.58 3.89
C HIS A 492 -7.16 -4.51 4.97
N GLY A 493 -7.87 -4.57 6.10
CA GLY A 493 -7.65 -3.72 7.27
C GLY A 493 -8.23 -2.31 7.15
N ILE A 494 -9.12 -2.04 6.19
CA ILE A 494 -9.80 -0.74 6.11
C ILE A 494 -10.77 -0.60 7.29
N THR A 495 -10.64 0.49 8.05
CA THR A 495 -11.42 0.77 9.25
C THR A 495 -12.49 1.84 9.05
N SER A 496 -12.36 2.64 8.00
CA SER A 496 -13.31 3.67 7.58
C SER A 496 -14.73 3.09 7.41
N ARG A 497 -15.75 3.93 7.58
CA ARG A 497 -17.14 3.53 7.33
C ARG A 497 -17.31 3.14 5.85
N ILE A 498 -18.04 2.07 5.59
CA ILE A 498 -18.25 1.54 4.23
C ILE A 498 -19.74 1.46 3.95
N LEU A 499 -20.21 2.27 3.00
CA LEU A 499 -21.56 2.23 2.47
C LEU A 499 -21.67 1.20 1.34
N VAL A 500 -22.52 0.19 1.51
CA VAL A 500 -22.88 -0.76 0.45
C VAL A 500 -24.09 -0.22 -0.30
N LEU A 501 -23.91 0.05 -1.60
CA LEU A 501 -24.94 0.74 -2.40
C LEU A 501 -26.04 -0.17 -2.93
N ASN A 502 -25.80 -1.48 -3.01
CA ASN A 502 -26.78 -2.47 -3.45
C ASN A 502 -26.65 -3.78 -2.66
N PRO A 503 -27.05 -3.80 -1.38
CA PRO A 503 -27.06 -5.03 -0.60
C PRO A 503 -28.25 -5.92 -0.99
N THR A 504 -28.05 -7.23 -0.94
CA THR A 504 -29.08 -8.24 -1.24
C THR A 504 -29.43 -9.05 0.01
N PRO A 505 -30.65 -9.61 0.13
CA PRO A 505 -31.06 -10.35 1.34
C PRO A 505 -30.10 -11.47 1.76
N ASP A 506 -29.52 -12.18 0.78
CA ASP A 506 -28.56 -13.28 0.99
C ASP A 506 -27.19 -12.82 1.49
N THR A 507 -26.84 -11.54 1.34
CA THR A 507 -25.55 -10.99 1.77
C THR A 507 -25.62 -10.24 3.10
N LEU A 508 -26.82 -10.08 3.69
CA LEU A 508 -27.03 -9.30 4.92
C LEU A 508 -26.21 -9.84 6.10
N ALA A 509 -26.15 -11.16 6.29
CA ALA A 509 -25.37 -11.77 7.36
C ALA A 509 -23.89 -11.36 7.31
N ALA A 510 -23.27 -11.47 6.12
CA ALA A 510 -21.88 -11.07 5.90
C ALA A 510 -21.68 -9.56 6.08
N LEU A 511 -22.64 -8.75 5.64
CA LEU A 511 -22.66 -7.30 5.77
C LEU A 511 -22.61 -6.88 7.25
N LEU A 512 -23.45 -7.49 8.09
CA LEU A 512 -23.50 -7.24 9.53
C LEU A 512 -22.21 -7.71 10.22
N GLN A 513 -21.75 -8.93 9.91
CA GLN A 513 -20.52 -9.49 10.47
C GLN A 513 -19.30 -8.57 10.25
N HIS A 514 -19.23 -7.93 9.09
CA HIS A 514 -18.12 -7.05 8.70
C HIS A 514 -18.34 -5.57 9.01
N ARG A 515 -19.41 -5.24 9.76
CA ARG A 515 -19.74 -3.86 10.18
C ARG A 515 -19.79 -2.89 8.98
N LEU A 516 -20.55 -3.29 7.97
CA LEU A 516 -20.83 -2.48 6.78
C LEU A 516 -22.18 -1.76 6.94
N GLU A 517 -22.37 -0.64 6.23
CA GLU A 517 -23.58 0.19 6.32
C GLU A 517 -24.43 -0.02 5.05
N PRO A 518 -25.63 -0.65 5.14
CA PRO A 518 -26.44 -0.95 3.96
C PRO A 518 -27.21 0.27 3.47
N THR A 519 -27.35 0.37 2.15
CA THR A 519 -28.43 1.15 1.53
C THR A 519 -29.75 0.40 1.67
N VAL A 520 -30.78 1.08 2.16
CA VAL A 520 -32.17 0.59 2.19
C VAL A 520 -32.98 1.37 1.16
N HIS A 521 -33.56 0.66 0.21
CA HIS A 521 -34.27 1.23 -0.94
C HIS A 521 -35.69 0.68 -1.16
N SER A 522 -36.14 -0.26 -0.32
CA SER A 522 -37.52 -0.76 -0.30
C SER A 522 -37.90 -1.26 1.10
N GLU A 523 -39.20 -1.36 1.37
CA GLU A 523 -39.70 -1.91 2.62
C GLU A 523 -39.36 -3.40 2.78
N GLU A 524 -39.46 -4.18 1.71
CA GLU A 524 -39.11 -5.62 1.72
C GLU A 524 -37.65 -5.84 2.14
N GLN A 525 -36.72 -5.04 1.60
CA GLN A 525 -35.31 -5.10 1.97
C GLN A 525 -35.09 -4.70 3.44
N PHE A 526 -35.85 -3.70 3.91
CA PHE A 526 -35.80 -3.28 5.30
C PHE A 526 -36.28 -4.39 6.25
N GLU A 527 -37.40 -5.06 5.93
CA GLU A 527 -37.92 -6.18 6.72
C GLU A 527 -36.93 -7.35 6.78
N ALA A 528 -36.27 -7.66 5.65
CA ALA A 528 -35.21 -8.65 5.62
C ALA A 528 -34.02 -8.27 6.53
N LEU A 529 -33.60 -7.00 6.48
CA LEU A 529 -32.54 -6.48 7.35
C LEU A 529 -32.91 -6.56 8.84
N VAL A 530 -34.12 -6.14 9.21
CA VAL A 530 -34.60 -6.21 10.60
C VAL A 530 -34.67 -7.65 11.10
N ARG A 531 -35.12 -8.58 10.26
CA ARG A 531 -35.16 -10.01 10.59
C ARG A 531 -33.75 -10.56 10.86
N GLU A 532 -32.78 -10.20 10.02
CA GLU A 532 -31.39 -10.62 10.17
C GLU A 532 -30.72 -9.98 11.40
N LEU A 533 -31.04 -8.72 11.72
CA LEU A 533 -30.52 -8.01 12.89
C LEU A 533 -30.98 -8.64 14.23
N GLY A 534 -32.12 -9.32 14.26
CA GLY A 534 -32.66 -9.93 15.48
C GLY A 534 -32.97 -8.89 16.55
N GLN A 535 -32.26 -8.91 17.69
CA GLN A 535 -32.32 -7.88 18.74
C GLN A 535 -30.93 -7.28 18.94
N PRO A 536 -30.55 -6.23 18.19
CA PRO A 536 -29.21 -5.69 18.25
C PRO A 536 -29.00 -4.89 19.54
N GLU A 537 -27.77 -4.90 20.07
CA GLU A 537 -27.38 -4.15 21.28
C GLU A 537 -27.49 -2.63 21.08
N ALA A 538 -27.34 -2.15 19.84
CA ALA A 538 -27.51 -0.77 19.44
C ALA A 538 -28.15 -0.67 18.05
N PRO A 539 -28.83 0.43 17.71
CA PRO A 539 -29.43 0.61 16.38
C PRO A 539 -28.38 0.54 15.27
N TRP A 540 -28.65 -0.22 14.21
CA TRP A 540 -27.70 -0.44 13.12
C TRP A 540 -27.65 0.74 12.15
N PRO A 541 -26.47 1.25 11.75
CA PRO A 541 -26.37 2.36 10.80
C PRO A 541 -26.89 1.98 9.41
N ILE A 542 -27.83 2.76 8.85
CA ILE A 542 -28.36 2.55 7.49
C ILE A 542 -28.39 3.86 6.67
N HIS A 543 -28.53 3.72 5.35
CA HIS A 543 -28.66 4.84 4.41
C HIS A 543 -29.92 4.69 3.54
N LEU A 544 -30.79 5.69 3.53
CA LEU A 544 -32.04 5.63 2.75
C LEU A 544 -31.84 6.12 1.32
N LYS A 545 -32.32 5.33 0.36
CA LYS A 545 -32.34 5.70 -1.05
C LYS A 545 -33.72 6.21 -1.45
N VAL A 546 -33.77 7.42 -2.01
CA VAL A 546 -34.99 7.97 -2.64
C VAL A 546 -34.80 7.99 -4.14
N ASP A 547 -35.81 7.55 -4.89
CA ASP A 547 -35.88 7.72 -6.33
C ASP A 547 -36.53 9.05 -6.68
N THR A 548 -35.80 9.89 -7.40
CA THR A 548 -36.27 11.23 -7.80
C THR A 548 -36.47 11.35 -9.31
N GLY A 549 -36.33 10.25 -10.06
CA GLY A 549 -36.52 10.23 -11.51
C GLY A 549 -35.54 9.32 -12.27
N MET A 550 -34.61 8.64 -11.58
CA MET A 550 -33.73 7.68 -12.25
C MET A 550 -34.43 6.33 -12.44
N HIS A 551 -35.44 6.01 -11.63
CA HIS A 551 -36.25 4.79 -11.75
C HIS A 551 -35.42 3.50 -11.73
N ARG A 552 -34.36 3.51 -10.92
CA ARG A 552 -33.44 2.38 -10.73
C ARG A 552 -33.66 1.69 -9.39
N LEU A 553 -33.48 2.42 -8.30
CA LEU A 553 -33.65 1.95 -6.92
C LEU A 553 -34.00 3.15 -6.03
N GLY A 554 -34.87 2.94 -5.06
CA GLY A 554 -35.23 3.90 -4.04
C GLY A 554 -36.74 3.94 -3.77
N PHE A 555 -37.10 4.43 -2.59
CA PHE A 555 -38.47 4.78 -2.26
C PHE A 555 -38.95 5.94 -3.14
N ALA A 556 -40.23 5.98 -3.46
CA ALA A 556 -40.82 7.21 -4.01
C ALA A 556 -40.72 8.33 -2.96
N PRO A 557 -40.56 9.62 -3.37
CA PRO A 557 -40.37 10.72 -2.42
C PRO A 557 -41.51 10.90 -1.41
N ASP A 558 -42.71 10.46 -1.78
CA ASP A 558 -43.96 10.52 -1.01
C ASP A 558 -44.38 9.17 -0.41
N ASP A 559 -43.53 8.14 -0.50
CA ASP A 559 -43.83 6.82 0.05
C ASP A 559 -43.90 6.88 1.60
N PRO A 560 -45.04 6.54 2.22
CA PRO A 560 -45.17 6.53 3.68
C PRO A 560 -44.22 5.53 4.36
N ALA A 561 -43.77 4.47 3.65
CA ALA A 561 -42.79 3.54 4.17
C ALA A 561 -41.46 4.23 4.51
N LEU A 562 -41.10 5.30 3.81
CA LEU A 562 -39.86 6.04 4.04
C LEU A 562 -39.76 6.58 5.49
N LEU A 563 -40.83 7.19 6.00
CA LEU A 563 -40.88 7.73 7.37
C LEU A 563 -40.93 6.61 8.43
N ARG A 564 -41.63 5.51 8.13
CA ARG A 564 -41.73 4.35 9.03
C ARG A 564 -40.38 3.65 9.19
N VAL A 565 -39.66 3.42 8.10
CA VAL A 565 -38.30 2.87 8.13
C VAL A 565 -37.38 3.80 8.91
N ALA A 566 -37.47 5.11 8.66
CA ALA A 566 -36.61 6.09 9.31
C ALA A 566 -36.81 6.20 10.83
N GLY A 567 -38.04 6.01 11.31
CA GLY A 567 -38.38 6.05 12.74
C GLY A 567 -38.20 4.72 13.48
N HIS A 568 -37.68 3.68 12.84
CA HIS A 568 -37.65 2.35 13.45
C HIS A 568 -36.50 2.18 14.47
N ALA A 569 -36.81 1.66 15.65
CA ALA A 569 -35.90 1.65 16.80
C ALA A 569 -34.61 0.80 16.61
N GLN A 570 -34.63 -0.18 15.71
CA GLN A 570 -33.48 -1.06 15.46
C GLN A 570 -32.43 -0.49 14.49
N VAL A 571 -32.69 0.67 13.88
CA VAL A 571 -31.79 1.28 12.89
C VAL A 571 -31.49 2.73 13.25
N ASP A 572 -30.32 3.19 12.82
CA ASP A 572 -29.88 4.57 12.89
C ASP A 572 -29.66 5.11 11.48
N VAL A 573 -30.57 5.95 11.00
CA VAL A 573 -30.48 6.51 9.65
C VAL A 573 -29.39 7.57 9.59
N LYS A 574 -28.24 7.18 9.02
CA LYS A 574 -27.07 8.06 8.90
C LYS A 574 -27.23 9.08 7.79
N SER A 575 -27.79 8.69 6.65
CA SER A 575 -28.09 9.63 5.57
C SER A 575 -29.27 9.21 4.69
N VAL A 576 -29.76 10.18 3.92
CA VAL A 576 -30.65 9.97 2.77
C VAL A 576 -29.96 10.45 1.49
N PHE A 577 -30.20 9.75 0.39
CA PHE A 577 -29.61 10.10 -0.89
C PHE A 577 -30.46 9.72 -2.11
N SER A 578 -30.28 10.47 -3.19
CA SER A 578 -30.77 10.10 -4.52
C SER A 578 -29.60 10.02 -5.52
N HIS A 579 -29.88 9.90 -6.82
CA HIS A 579 -28.87 9.96 -7.88
C HIS A 579 -29.44 10.69 -9.09
N LEU A 580 -28.69 11.67 -9.59
CA LEU A 580 -29.08 12.44 -10.77
C LEU A 580 -28.94 11.57 -12.03
N ALA A 581 -29.95 11.61 -12.90
CA ALA A 581 -30.02 10.79 -14.09
C ALA A 581 -29.20 11.35 -15.26
N SER A 582 -29.10 12.68 -15.35
CA SER A 582 -28.56 13.38 -16.52
C SER A 582 -27.71 14.59 -16.15
N ALA A 583 -27.02 14.53 -15.01
CA ALA A 583 -26.19 15.62 -14.53
C ALA A 583 -25.04 15.98 -15.50
N ASP A 584 -24.67 15.11 -16.43
CA ASP A 584 -23.66 15.31 -17.48
C ASP A 584 -24.23 15.90 -18.79
N ARG A 585 -25.55 16.17 -18.86
CA ARG A 585 -26.26 16.60 -20.07
C ARG A 585 -26.84 18.01 -19.92
N PRO A 586 -26.19 19.05 -20.45
CA PRO A 586 -26.69 20.43 -20.37
C PRO A 586 -28.08 20.64 -20.95
N ASP A 587 -28.45 19.86 -21.97
CA ASP A 587 -29.79 19.89 -22.57
C ASP A 587 -30.90 19.35 -21.66
N GLN A 588 -30.54 18.78 -20.50
CA GLN A 588 -31.48 18.18 -19.54
C GLN A 588 -31.42 18.81 -18.14
N ASP A 589 -30.88 20.01 -18.01
CA ASP A 589 -30.72 20.69 -16.72
C ASP A 589 -32.04 20.89 -15.97
N ASP A 590 -33.14 21.19 -16.69
CA ASP A 590 -34.47 21.33 -16.08
C ASP A 590 -35.00 20.02 -15.49
N ALA A 591 -34.64 18.87 -16.07
CA ALA A 591 -34.97 17.57 -15.49
C ALA A 591 -34.13 17.34 -14.23
N THR A 592 -32.84 17.67 -14.26
CA THR A 592 -31.95 17.57 -13.10
C THR A 592 -32.43 18.44 -11.94
N ARG A 593 -32.84 19.69 -12.18
CA ARG A 593 -33.37 20.59 -11.14
C ARG A 593 -34.66 20.05 -10.52
N ARG A 594 -35.56 19.45 -11.31
CA ARG A 594 -36.75 18.78 -10.77
C ARG A 594 -36.41 17.59 -9.86
N GLN A 595 -35.33 16.84 -10.15
CA GLN A 595 -34.85 15.79 -9.24
C GLN A 595 -34.33 16.37 -7.92
N VAL A 596 -33.60 17.49 -7.97
CA VAL A 596 -33.11 18.20 -6.78
C VAL A 596 -34.29 18.64 -5.90
N GLU A 597 -35.29 19.30 -6.48
CA GLU A 597 -36.48 19.74 -5.73
C GLU A 597 -37.26 18.57 -5.10
N ALA A 598 -37.40 17.45 -5.83
CA ALA A 598 -38.03 16.25 -5.30
C ALA A 598 -37.23 15.64 -4.14
N PHE A 599 -35.90 15.63 -4.24
CA PHE A 599 -35.01 15.19 -3.17
C PHE A 599 -35.14 16.06 -1.93
N ASP A 600 -35.15 17.38 -2.10
CA ASP A 600 -35.23 18.33 -0.98
C ASP A 600 -36.55 18.19 -0.20
N ARG A 601 -37.67 17.96 -0.91
CA ARG A 601 -38.95 17.66 -0.26
C ARG A 601 -38.90 16.38 0.56
N ALA A 602 -38.34 15.30 0.01
CA ALA A 602 -38.19 14.03 0.75
C ALA A 602 -37.26 14.17 1.96
N ALA A 603 -36.13 14.87 1.81
CA ALA A 603 -35.20 15.14 2.91
C ALA A 603 -35.84 16.00 4.01
N ALA A 604 -36.65 17.01 3.64
CA ALA A 604 -37.40 17.82 4.60
C ALA A 604 -38.42 16.99 5.38
N ALA A 605 -39.15 16.09 4.72
CA ALA A 605 -40.07 15.17 5.39
C ALA A 605 -39.34 14.24 6.37
N LEU A 606 -38.21 13.65 5.96
CA LEU A 606 -37.40 12.78 6.81
C LEU A 606 -36.83 13.49 8.03
N ARG A 607 -36.45 14.77 7.93
CA ARG A 607 -35.95 15.56 9.07
C ARG A 607 -36.97 15.73 10.19
N THR A 608 -38.26 15.51 9.94
CA THR A 608 -39.29 15.54 11.00
C THR A 608 -39.17 14.36 11.98
N VAL A 609 -38.60 13.24 11.52
CA VAL A 609 -38.38 12.01 12.33
C VAL A 609 -36.90 11.80 12.66
N CYS A 610 -36.00 12.20 11.75
CA CYS A 610 -34.54 12.12 11.92
C CYS A 610 -33.90 13.52 11.76
N PRO A 611 -33.94 14.39 12.79
CA PRO A 611 -33.50 15.79 12.66
C PRO A 611 -32.04 15.98 12.25
N ARG A 612 -31.18 14.99 12.50
CA ARG A 612 -29.74 15.02 12.20
C ARG A 612 -29.33 14.26 10.93
N ILE A 613 -30.31 13.81 10.13
CA ILE A 613 -30.03 13.02 8.92
C ILE A 613 -29.15 13.79 7.95
N LYS A 614 -28.08 13.14 7.48
CA LYS A 614 -27.18 13.70 6.48
C LYS A 614 -27.76 13.51 5.07
N THR A 615 -27.38 14.36 4.14
CA THR A 615 -27.88 14.34 2.77
C THR A 615 -26.73 14.22 1.78
N HIS A 616 -26.95 13.47 0.70
CA HIS A 616 -26.02 13.50 -0.44
C HIS A 616 -26.73 13.24 -1.76
N LEU A 617 -26.58 14.13 -2.74
CA LEU A 617 -27.26 13.99 -4.04
C LEU A 617 -26.25 13.83 -5.18
N LEU A 618 -25.26 14.71 -5.22
CA LEU A 618 -24.39 14.89 -6.38
C LEU A 618 -23.41 13.71 -6.56
N ASN A 619 -23.32 13.25 -7.81
CA ASN A 619 -22.19 12.44 -8.31
C ASN A 619 -21.09 13.38 -8.85
N SER A 620 -20.03 12.85 -9.47
CA SER A 620 -18.94 13.67 -10.04
C SER A 620 -19.43 14.76 -10.99
N SER A 621 -20.32 14.46 -11.95
CA SER A 621 -20.87 15.46 -12.88
C SER A 621 -21.76 16.47 -12.15
N GLY A 622 -22.57 16.02 -11.19
CA GLY A 622 -23.41 16.87 -10.36
C GLY A 622 -22.60 17.86 -9.53
N LEU A 623 -21.47 17.44 -8.95
CA LEU A 623 -20.58 18.31 -8.17
C LEU A 623 -20.08 19.48 -9.02
N MET A 624 -19.71 19.22 -10.27
CA MET A 624 -19.10 20.22 -11.15
C MET A 624 -20.14 21.17 -11.79
N ARG A 625 -21.39 20.73 -11.96
CA ARG A 625 -22.43 21.48 -12.69
C ARG A 625 -23.51 22.08 -11.81
N PHE A 626 -23.76 21.48 -10.64
CA PHE A 626 -24.79 21.90 -9.68
C PHE A 626 -24.24 21.90 -8.24
N PRO A 627 -23.08 22.54 -7.97
CA PRO A 627 -22.46 22.53 -6.64
C PRO A 627 -23.34 23.17 -5.56
N ASP A 628 -24.27 24.06 -5.95
CA ASP A 628 -25.28 24.68 -5.11
C ASP A 628 -26.29 23.68 -4.54
N ALA A 629 -26.53 22.57 -5.23
CA ALA A 629 -27.40 21.47 -4.80
C ALA A 629 -26.66 20.41 -3.94
N ALA A 630 -25.43 20.69 -3.48
CA ALA A 630 -24.70 19.79 -2.62
C ALA A 630 -25.32 19.73 -1.20
N GLY A 631 -25.36 18.53 -0.65
CA GLY A 631 -25.78 18.29 0.73
C GLY A 631 -24.60 18.23 1.69
N ASP A 632 -24.74 17.47 2.77
CA ASP A 632 -23.66 17.20 3.70
C ASP A 632 -22.50 16.43 3.05
N TYR A 633 -22.80 15.60 2.05
CA TYR A 633 -21.76 14.93 1.26
C TYR A 633 -22.00 15.02 -0.25
N VAL A 634 -20.89 14.94 -1.01
CA VAL A 634 -20.88 14.67 -2.45
C VAL A 634 -20.22 13.33 -2.73
N ARG A 635 -20.71 12.57 -3.72
CA ARG A 635 -20.17 11.24 -4.05
C ARG A 635 -19.27 11.32 -5.27
N VAL A 636 -17.97 11.18 -5.07
CA VAL A 636 -16.97 11.27 -6.15
C VAL A 636 -16.41 9.90 -6.48
N GLY A 637 -16.47 9.52 -7.75
CA GLY A 637 -15.97 8.26 -8.29
C GLY A 637 -14.92 8.51 -9.37
N ILE A 638 -15.33 8.65 -10.63
CA ILE A 638 -14.41 8.89 -11.75
C ILE A 638 -13.53 10.14 -11.60
N ALA A 639 -14.04 11.19 -10.94
CA ALA A 639 -13.25 12.38 -10.67
C ALA A 639 -12.06 12.10 -9.74
N LEU A 640 -12.18 11.14 -8.80
CA LEU A 640 -11.01 10.71 -8.03
C LEU A 640 -9.92 10.10 -8.93
N LEU A 641 -10.32 9.48 -10.05
CA LEU A 641 -9.41 8.80 -10.99
C LEU A 641 -8.82 9.72 -12.06
N GLY A 642 -9.11 11.02 -12.03
CA GLY A 642 -8.52 11.98 -12.97
C GLY A 642 -9.42 12.39 -14.13
N VAL A 643 -10.64 11.87 -14.21
CA VAL A 643 -11.57 12.20 -15.31
C VAL A 643 -12.44 13.37 -14.91
N VAL A 644 -12.46 14.42 -15.75
CA VAL A 644 -13.26 15.63 -15.53
C VAL A 644 -14.56 15.53 -16.34
N PRO A 645 -15.70 15.16 -15.73
CA PRO A 645 -16.96 15.06 -16.48
C PRO A 645 -17.53 16.40 -16.95
N ALA A 646 -17.16 17.53 -16.32
CA ALA A 646 -17.56 18.87 -16.73
C ALA A 646 -16.68 19.95 -16.11
N GLY A 647 -16.54 21.09 -16.80
CA GLY A 647 -15.76 22.23 -16.31
C GLY A 647 -14.26 22.06 -16.52
N ASP A 648 -13.47 22.85 -15.80
CA ASP A 648 -12.01 22.86 -15.88
C ASP A 648 -11.44 22.65 -14.47
N MET A 649 -10.82 21.49 -14.24
CA MET A 649 -10.21 21.12 -12.96
C MET A 649 -8.91 20.39 -13.25
N ASP A 650 -7.84 20.78 -12.55
CA ASP A 650 -6.51 20.15 -12.68
C ASP A 650 -6.51 18.76 -12.02
N LEU A 651 -7.20 17.80 -12.64
CA LEU A 651 -7.19 16.41 -12.24
C LEU A 651 -6.19 15.64 -13.10
N LYS A 652 -5.41 14.78 -12.44
CA LYS A 652 -4.38 13.95 -13.07
C LYS A 652 -4.91 12.53 -13.29
N PRO A 653 -4.67 11.91 -14.45
CA PRO A 653 -4.96 10.50 -14.66
C PRO A 653 -4.31 9.65 -13.56
N VAL A 654 -5.12 8.83 -12.90
CA VAL A 654 -4.67 7.94 -11.81
C VAL A 654 -4.36 6.54 -12.33
N VAL A 655 -4.95 6.16 -13.45
CA VAL A 655 -4.83 4.81 -14.02
C VAL A 655 -4.14 4.89 -15.38
N HIS A 656 -3.06 4.13 -15.53
CA HIS A 656 -2.30 4.03 -16.77
C HIS A 656 -2.37 2.60 -17.28
N PHE A 657 -2.72 2.42 -18.54
CA PHE A 657 -2.71 1.12 -19.20
C PHE A 657 -1.58 1.07 -20.21
N GLU A 658 -0.60 0.23 -19.93
CA GLU A 658 0.68 0.21 -20.63
C GLU A 658 0.96 -1.20 -21.16
N THR A 659 1.64 -1.25 -22.30
CA THR A 659 2.19 -2.48 -22.88
C THR A 659 3.55 -2.16 -23.49
N ALA A 660 4.12 -3.08 -24.25
CA ALA A 660 5.38 -2.88 -24.96
C ALA A 660 5.29 -3.40 -26.39
N ILE A 661 6.13 -2.87 -27.28
CA ILE A 661 6.24 -3.41 -28.65
C ILE A 661 6.78 -4.85 -28.56
N ALA A 662 6.00 -5.84 -28.98
CA ALA A 662 6.42 -7.24 -29.01
C ALA A 662 7.19 -7.59 -30.30
N SER A 663 6.81 -7.03 -31.43
CA SER A 663 7.50 -7.23 -32.70
C SER A 663 7.35 -6.02 -33.64
N LEU A 664 8.27 -5.89 -34.58
CA LEU A 664 8.22 -4.90 -35.66
C LEU A 664 8.25 -5.61 -37.01
N HIS A 665 7.40 -5.18 -37.93
CA HIS A 665 7.27 -5.74 -39.26
C HIS A 665 7.28 -4.63 -40.32
N ARG A 666 8.09 -4.82 -41.37
CA ARG A 666 8.00 -3.99 -42.58
C ARG A 666 6.96 -4.57 -43.51
N ILE A 667 6.00 -3.75 -43.90
CA ILE A 667 4.88 -4.14 -44.76
C ILE A 667 5.02 -3.40 -46.10
N PRO A 668 5.15 -4.13 -47.22
CA PRO A 668 5.20 -3.53 -48.55
C PRO A 668 3.92 -2.74 -48.91
N PRO A 669 4.02 -1.83 -49.90
CA PRO A 669 2.84 -1.18 -50.47
C PRO A 669 1.79 -2.18 -50.95
N ASN A 670 0.52 -1.86 -50.69
CA ASN A 670 -0.70 -2.58 -51.07
C ASN A 670 -0.91 -3.94 -50.37
N GLU A 671 -0.19 -4.22 -49.28
CA GLU A 671 -0.46 -5.35 -48.41
C GLU A 671 -1.32 -4.96 -47.20
N GLY A 672 -2.41 -5.70 -47.00
CA GLY A 672 -3.32 -5.54 -45.87
C GLY A 672 -2.84 -6.26 -44.60
N VAL A 673 -3.38 -5.86 -43.44
CA VAL A 673 -2.89 -6.31 -42.12
C VAL A 673 -4.04 -6.87 -41.28
N GLY A 674 -3.77 -7.95 -40.54
CA GLY A 674 -4.72 -8.57 -39.62
C GLY A 674 -5.91 -9.25 -40.31
N TYR A 675 -6.97 -9.52 -39.55
CA TYR A 675 -8.14 -10.22 -40.06
C TYR A 675 -8.87 -9.45 -41.17
N GLY A 676 -8.98 -10.07 -42.35
CA GLY A 676 -9.69 -9.52 -43.50
C GLY A 676 -8.81 -8.67 -44.43
N LEU A 677 -7.57 -8.33 -44.02
CA LEU A 677 -6.62 -7.55 -44.82
C LEU A 677 -7.20 -6.21 -45.32
N GLU A 678 -8.10 -5.61 -44.53
CA GLU A 678 -8.90 -4.42 -44.91
C GLU A 678 -8.10 -3.10 -44.83
N ASP A 679 -6.87 -3.15 -44.31
CA ASP A 679 -6.02 -1.98 -44.05
C ASP A 679 -4.74 -2.03 -44.90
N ALA A 680 -4.87 -1.84 -46.21
CA ALA A 680 -3.74 -1.78 -47.14
C ALA A 680 -3.37 -0.31 -47.44
N ALA A 681 -2.08 0.03 -47.35
CA ALA A 681 -1.57 1.36 -47.66
C ALA A 681 -0.75 1.35 -48.96
N ASN A 682 -0.76 2.45 -49.72
CA ASN A 682 -0.03 2.57 -50.99
C ASN A 682 1.48 2.85 -50.85
N HIS A 683 2.03 2.76 -49.64
CA HIS A 683 3.43 2.99 -49.31
C HIS A 683 3.92 1.94 -48.31
N GLU A 684 5.24 1.82 -48.16
CA GLU A 684 5.85 0.93 -47.17
C GLU A 684 5.53 1.43 -45.76
N ARG A 685 5.18 0.51 -44.85
CA ARG A 685 4.90 0.80 -43.45
C ARG A 685 5.78 -0.02 -42.51
N ILE A 686 6.03 0.52 -41.32
CA ILE A 686 6.60 -0.19 -40.18
C ILE A 686 5.50 -0.37 -39.14
N LEU A 687 5.07 -1.60 -38.91
CA LEU A 687 4.01 -1.92 -37.96
C LEU A 687 4.57 -2.57 -36.72
N ALA A 688 4.12 -2.10 -35.55
CA ALA A 688 4.39 -2.69 -34.27
C ALA A 688 3.23 -3.60 -33.85
N THR A 689 3.55 -4.82 -33.42
CA THR A 689 2.58 -5.71 -32.76
C THR A 689 2.68 -5.50 -31.25
N LEU A 690 1.54 -5.27 -30.62
CA LEU A 690 1.39 -5.07 -29.19
C LEU A 690 0.71 -6.30 -28.58
N PRO A 691 1.20 -6.88 -27.47
CA PRO A 691 0.62 -8.04 -26.78
C PRO A 691 -0.59 -7.63 -25.93
N VAL A 692 -1.54 -6.95 -26.56
CA VAL A 692 -2.79 -6.51 -25.96
C VAL A 692 -3.92 -6.65 -26.98
N GLY A 693 -5.04 -7.22 -26.57
CA GLY A 693 -6.23 -7.32 -27.40
C GLY A 693 -7.53 -7.15 -26.62
N TYR A 694 -8.64 -7.53 -27.24
CA TYR A 694 -9.95 -7.36 -26.60
C TYR A 694 -10.16 -8.27 -25.39
N ALA A 695 -9.42 -9.37 -25.27
CA ALA A 695 -9.46 -10.19 -24.08
C ALA A 695 -8.65 -9.59 -22.91
N ASP A 696 -7.85 -8.53 -23.14
CA ASP A 696 -7.21 -7.70 -22.09
C ASP A 696 -8.05 -6.46 -21.73
N GLY A 697 -9.23 -6.32 -22.34
CA GLY A 697 -10.09 -5.15 -22.17
C GLY A 697 -9.86 -4.03 -23.19
N TYR A 698 -8.92 -4.16 -24.13
CA TYR A 698 -8.71 -3.15 -25.18
C TYR A 698 -9.81 -3.22 -26.26
N PRO A 699 -10.68 -2.21 -26.42
CA PRO A 699 -11.90 -2.37 -27.19
C PRO A 699 -11.68 -2.72 -28.67
N ARG A 700 -12.38 -3.74 -29.16
CA ARG A 700 -12.36 -4.10 -30.59
C ARG A 700 -12.88 -2.98 -31.50
N SER A 701 -13.72 -2.07 -30.98
CA SER A 701 -14.21 -0.90 -31.71
C SER A 701 -13.13 0.13 -32.04
N LEU A 702 -11.91 0.00 -31.49
CA LEU A 702 -10.74 0.82 -31.82
C LEU A 702 -10.00 0.38 -33.09
N SER A 703 -10.48 -0.68 -33.76
CA SER A 703 -9.91 -1.19 -35.02
C SER A 703 -9.93 -0.15 -36.15
N ASN A 704 -9.10 -0.39 -37.17
CA ASN A 704 -9.14 0.31 -38.47
C ASN A 704 -9.02 1.84 -38.35
N GLY A 705 -7.99 2.31 -37.63
CA GLY A 705 -7.66 3.74 -37.50
C GLY A 705 -8.51 4.52 -36.51
N ARG A 706 -9.50 3.89 -35.86
CA ARG A 706 -10.34 4.56 -34.85
C ARG A 706 -9.57 4.82 -33.56
N GLY A 707 -8.78 3.84 -33.11
CA GLY A 707 -7.95 3.93 -31.92
C GLY A 707 -6.58 4.51 -32.20
N HIS A 708 -5.96 5.01 -31.13
CA HIS A 708 -4.57 5.44 -31.13
C HIS A 708 -3.88 4.90 -29.87
N VAL A 709 -2.56 4.85 -29.90
CA VAL A 709 -1.67 4.59 -28.75
C VAL A 709 -0.52 5.59 -28.78
N VAL A 710 0.26 5.69 -27.71
CA VAL A 710 1.45 6.55 -27.67
C VAL A 710 2.71 5.71 -27.56
N VAL A 711 3.65 5.91 -28.48
CA VAL A 711 4.96 5.26 -28.53
C VAL A 711 6.03 6.34 -28.56
N ARG A 712 6.96 6.35 -27.60
CA ARG A 712 8.02 7.37 -27.50
C ARG A 712 7.51 8.83 -27.52
N GLY A 713 6.30 9.06 -27.01
CA GLY A 713 5.67 10.38 -27.00
C GLY A 713 4.91 10.76 -28.28
N GLU A 714 4.95 9.90 -29.31
CA GLU A 714 4.22 10.10 -30.58
C GLU A 714 2.91 9.30 -30.57
N ARG A 715 1.81 9.94 -30.94
CA ARG A 715 0.49 9.30 -31.05
C ARG A 715 0.38 8.59 -32.40
N VAL A 716 0.22 7.27 -32.38
CA VAL A 716 0.16 6.43 -33.58
C VAL A 716 -1.18 5.68 -33.70
N PRO A 717 -1.70 5.46 -34.92
CA PRO A 717 -3.00 4.83 -35.12
C PRO A 717 -2.96 3.31 -34.95
N VAL A 718 -4.07 2.75 -34.46
CA VAL A 718 -4.35 1.31 -34.50
C VAL A 718 -4.70 0.91 -35.93
N VAL A 719 -4.02 -0.10 -36.47
CA VAL A 719 -4.21 -0.58 -37.84
C VAL A 719 -4.79 -1.98 -37.88
N GLY A 720 -5.67 -2.21 -38.87
CA GLY A 720 -6.43 -3.46 -38.97
C GLY A 720 -7.33 -3.72 -37.76
N LYS A 721 -7.74 -4.98 -37.60
CA LYS A 721 -8.62 -5.39 -36.51
C LYS A 721 -7.83 -5.69 -35.24
N VAL A 722 -8.30 -5.15 -34.11
CA VAL A 722 -7.88 -5.59 -32.78
C VAL A 722 -8.24 -7.07 -32.61
N CYS A 723 -7.24 -7.90 -32.33
CA CYS A 723 -7.37 -9.34 -32.14
C CYS A 723 -7.62 -9.67 -30.66
N MET A 724 -7.73 -10.97 -30.34
CA MET A 724 -8.00 -11.43 -28.97
C MET A 724 -6.92 -10.97 -27.98
N ASP A 725 -5.66 -11.17 -28.35
CA ASP A 725 -4.50 -10.93 -27.47
C ASP A 725 -3.44 -9.99 -28.09
N MET A 726 -3.71 -9.47 -29.29
CA MET A 726 -2.75 -8.68 -30.07
C MET A 726 -3.41 -7.51 -30.79
N THR A 727 -2.67 -6.41 -30.93
CA THR A 727 -3.07 -5.21 -31.67
C THR A 727 -1.91 -4.72 -32.51
N MET A 728 -2.17 -4.27 -33.75
CA MET A 728 -1.14 -3.70 -34.61
C MET A 728 -1.29 -2.18 -34.64
N VAL A 729 -0.16 -1.47 -34.62
CA VAL A 729 -0.12 -0.01 -34.69
C VAL A 729 0.93 0.45 -35.71
N ASP A 730 0.68 1.55 -36.40
CA ASP A 730 1.59 2.08 -37.42
C ASP A 730 2.64 3.00 -36.81
N VAL A 731 3.88 2.52 -36.71
CA VAL A 731 5.02 3.27 -36.15
C VAL A 731 5.96 3.80 -37.23
N THR A 732 5.51 3.87 -38.49
CA THR A 732 6.32 4.37 -39.62
C THR A 732 6.88 5.76 -39.36
N SER A 733 6.11 6.63 -38.69
CA SER A 733 6.50 8.00 -38.36
C SER A 733 7.32 8.13 -37.06
N VAL A 734 7.57 7.05 -36.32
CA VAL A 734 8.22 7.09 -35.00
C VAL A 734 9.71 6.72 -35.14
N PRO A 735 10.65 7.69 -35.11
CA PRO A 735 12.06 7.41 -35.34
C PRO A 735 12.64 6.53 -34.24
N GLY A 736 13.28 5.43 -34.63
CA GLY A 736 13.98 4.55 -33.70
C GLY A 736 13.07 3.73 -32.78
N ALA A 737 11.80 3.51 -33.18
CA ALA A 737 10.94 2.52 -32.53
C ALA A 737 11.61 1.13 -32.52
N ARG A 738 11.60 0.45 -31.38
CA ARG A 738 12.25 -0.84 -31.14
C ARG A 738 11.35 -1.76 -30.34
N VAL A 739 11.55 -3.07 -30.51
CA VAL A 739 10.95 -4.10 -29.64
C VAL A 739 11.32 -3.79 -28.19
N GLY A 740 10.33 -3.87 -27.29
CA GLY A 740 10.46 -3.51 -25.88
C GLY A 740 10.18 -2.04 -25.56
N ASP A 741 10.02 -1.16 -26.54
CA ASP A 741 9.59 0.22 -26.26
C ASP A 741 8.21 0.22 -25.58
N SER A 742 8.08 1.02 -24.52
CA SER A 742 6.83 1.19 -23.79
C SER A 742 5.78 1.88 -24.67
N VAL A 743 4.55 1.37 -24.58
CA VAL A 743 3.39 1.86 -25.31
C VAL A 743 2.28 2.19 -24.31
N GLU A 744 1.83 3.43 -24.33
CA GLU A 744 0.70 3.89 -23.50
C GLU A 744 -0.60 3.73 -24.30
N LEU A 745 -1.50 2.88 -23.79
CA LEU A 745 -2.82 2.62 -24.36
C LEU A 745 -3.85 3.63 -23.88
N PHE A 746 -3.73 4.05 -22.61
CA PHE A 746 -4.32 5.27 -22.05
C PHE A 746 -3.56 5.66 -20.77
N GLY A 747 -3.57 6.94 -20.43
CA GLY A 747 -2.84 7.47 -19.29
C GLY A 747 -2.66 8.98 -19.39
N ARG A 748 -1.41 9.44 -19.20
CA ARG A 748 -1.07 10.86 -19.13
C ARG A 748 -1.01 11.53 -20.51
N GLN A 749 -0.51 10.83 -21.52
CA GLN A 749 -0.33 11.34 -22.88
C GLN A 749 -1.54 11.03 -23.75
N LEU A 750 -2.29 9.98 -23.41
CA LEU A 750 -3.54 9.62 -24.06
C LEU A 750 -4.66 9.49 -23.02
N PRO A 751 -5.43 10.56 -22.75
CA PRO A 751 -6.51 10.54 -21.79
C PRO A 751 -7.52 9.42 -22.10
N ILE A 752 -8.08 8.81 -21.05
CA ILE A 752 -9.03 7.70 -21.21
C ILE A 752 -10.33 8.14 -21.87
N GLU A 753 -10.68 9.43 -21.76
CA GLU A 753 -11.82 10.08 -22.39
C GLU A 753 -11.72 10.03 -23.92
N ASP A 754 -10.53 10.26 -24.48
CA ASP A 754 -10.27 10.15 -25.91
C ASP A 754 -10.49 8.71 -26.39
N VAL A 755 -10.00 7.73 -25.61
CA VAL A 755 -10.15 6.31 -25.92
C VAL A 755 -11.61 5.89 -25.84
N ALA A 756 -12.34 6.33 -24.82
CA ALA A 756 -13.76 6.07 -24.65
C ALA A 756 -14.58 6.67 -25.81
N ALA A 757 -14.30 7.91 -26.21
CA ALA A 757 -14.96 8.58 -27.32
C ALA A 757 -14.71 7.82 -28.64
N ALA A 758 -13.46 7.43 -28.93
CA ALA A 758 -13.12 6.64 -30.11
C ALA A 758 -13.81 5.27 -30.13
N ALA A 759 -13.93 4.64 -28.96
CA ALA A 759 -14.60 3.36 -28.77
C ALA A 759 -16.14 3.46 -28.78
N GLY A 760 -16.71 4.66 -28.70
CA GLY A 760 -18.15 4.91 -28.65
C GLY A 760 -18.77 4.62 -27.28
N THR A 761 -18.05 4.89 -26.19
CA THR A 761 -18.48 4.61 -24.81
C THR A 761 -17.95 5.65 -23.80
N ILE A 762 -18.00 5.34 -22.50
CA ILE A 762 -17.59 6.16 -21.36
C ILE A 762 -16.36 5.56 -20.66
N ALA A 763 -15.57 6.41 -20.00
CA ALA A 763 -14.34 6.01 -19.30
C ALA A 763 -14.55 4.88 -18.25
N TYR A 764 -15.69 4.90 -17.55
CA TYR A 764 -16.05 3.82 -16.61
C TYR A 764 -16.07 2.44 -17.29
N GLU A 765 -16.62 2.36 -18.50
CA GLU A 765 -16.70 1.08 -19.21
C GLU A 765 -15.29 0.60 -19.59
N ILE A 766 -14.44 1.49 -20.11
CA ILE A 766 -13.05 1.16 -20.48
C ILE A 766 -12.29 0.59 -19.27
N LEU A 767 -12.35 1.26 -18.10
CA LEU A 767 -11.70 0.79 -16.88
C LEU A 767 -12.24 -0.56 -16.38
N SER A 768 -13.56 -0.70 -16.32
CA SER A 768 -14.22 -1.91 -15.80
C SER A 768 -14.01 -3.15 -16.67
N ARG A 769 -13.63 -2.98 -17.94
CA ARG A 769 -13.37 -4.07 -18.88
C ARG A 769 -11.99 -4.70 -18.71
N VAL A 770 -11.07 -4.09 -17.98
CA VAL A 770 -9.71 -4.61 -17.81
C VAL A 770 -9.75 -5.83 -16.86
N PRO A 771 -9.59 -7.07 -17.36
CA PRO A 771 -9.77 -8.29 -16.59
C PRO A 771 -8.59 -8.57 -15.67
N THR A 772 -8.74 -9.45 -14.69
CA THR A 772 -7.70 -9.85 -13.71
C THR A 772 -6.39 -10.39 -14.33
N ARG A 773 -6.40 -10.84 -15.59
CA ARG A 773 -5.18 -11.33 -16.29
C ARG A 773 -4.14 -10.25 -16.59
N VAL A 774 -4.55 -8.98 -16.68
CA VAL A 774 -3.64 -7.84 -16.81
C VAL A 774 -2.88 -7.62 -15.50
N LEU A 775 -1.57 -7.41 -15.55
CA LEU A 775 -0.81 -7.19 -14.31
C LEU A 775 -1.22 -5.87 -13.65
N ARG A 776 -1.43 -5.84 -12.33
CA ARG A 776 -1.70 -4.61 -11.57
C ARG A 776 -0.44 -4.16 -10.85
N GLU A 777 -0.10 -2.90 -11.02
CA GLU A 777 1.02 -2.26 -10.33
C GLU A 777 0.56 -0.99 -9.60
N GLN A 778 1.24 -0.66 -8.51
CA GLN A 778 1.04 0.59 -7.77
C GLN A 778 2.31 1.42 -7.89
N ARG A 779 2.14 2.73 -8.09
CA ARG A 779 3.24 3.69 -8.17
C ARG A 779 2.95 4.87 -7.24
N GLY A 780 3.98 5.31 -6.51
CA GLY A 780 3.86 6.36 -5.50
C GLY A 780 3.20 5.84 -4.22
N GLY A 781 3.65 6.32 -3.06
CA GLY A 781 3.19 5.86 -1.75
C GLY A 781 4.20 6.07 -0.65
#